data_AF-A0A971TS13-F1
#
_entry.id   AF-A0A971TS13-F1
#
_cell.length_a   1.000
_cell.length_b   1.000
_cell.length_c   1.000
_cell.angle_alpha   90.00
_cell.angle_beta   90.00
_cell.angle_gamma   90.00
#
_symmetry.space_group_name_H-M   'P 1'
#
loop_
_entity.id
_entity.type
_entity.pdbx_description
1 polymer ?
#
loop_
_entity_poly.entity_id
_entity_poly.type
_entity_poly.pdbx_seq_one_letter_code
_entity_poly.pdbx_strand_id
1 'polypeptide(L)'
;MKRIHVIVGVCSLAGLLYAEPAVTDSHSYQAEGSTKRMYRGKVELPAQGVWQVDGGSSSLFLIPPDEVYDQRMGRRMAEVAFEERVNEGRYALSSITWECRTYAETNNMTGPASIDALDEYTAERFNSSPWEDVARARNVEGPYFFLIPNVKYAFSEDGRFVPSDKRALLAFELCPYVNDGKHWVCYTDGSAERVEIDEEMIKRYGVSIRPVYEKAPFTDGLPDTYPYSIYASARNPDELNGELTIQLKNVYSDQQMNISWDISGTAPNDESLAEEMREMEVWDWMAYRDSSRSSVLQTWMALEGVENRNDWRAARRNETTSALGVMGGYAALRETLQMQLITPLEGASAARTISVSSIEGVQVKAHPYEEMLDGKPGGQLALAELAPVDHLFVYLAQPEALLPILDNGADFISELGGTLTGNRIKYNLEQRYLARMGLSEEWLRLFLKSGGVKECAVLLPDLFLLDGTDLTVVARLSKPALIKPLLATVGVDVLSGGRSRTQTDAGECFWAFQDDLLMVSTRASELDRVLALHKNGGEGSLGKSAEFRYMLTQLPLSEPTRAYAYCSDPFIRKLVSPETKIGQLRRVRAMEKLTVLTSGALLAEQDGFGRIQSIEELKTKGYLPETIEIDPAEYSLEPDLTARSATYGTLANLVAIDAVPVDLVTAAEAEAYATYVENYSRYWRQFFDPIALRLNDGPDGTMEAELFILPLIDSSIYQMVREVVASREDQVPMRVPTFSPEPVLQFSANLKDTVWRLVTEGLSEILTQYWDVDSAIMDDLGPSFHLAVNDGDPVIALGSGDILGAFGADGIMMANEEMLLVPVLLSVLTRPCTIAIETSNPEKTIMHLRQASESPSYSYDRWTDDVTSEFYRVGNDDSWVCMFDIAGIVKLRFGLEVQDGFLLIRNIPWSNTDRIVGVEQSDLNGARLDVWPAACKLQLPGLFSAAAEKERAAAFQGMGFLYPLLSSGHTQMKTAFDDHMKLFGFTPRLAAGDAWNWVNQTLESKLYGSIYRKQQPAFSEDDELGLLGVLRKMSLQLQFEETGLRVSLKCKAKD
;
A
#
# COMPACT_ATOMS: atom_id res chain seq x y z
N MET A 1 -44.68 2.49 -56.67
CA MET A 1 -45.36 1.18 -56.78
C MET A 1 -44.35 0.11 -56.39
N LYS A 2 -44.52 -0.82 -55.42
CA LYS A 2 -45.61 -1.28 -54.55
C LYS A 2 -44.91 -1.83 -53.27
N ARG A 3 -45.23 -1.31 -52.08
CA ARG A 3 -46.10 -1.91 -51.05
C ARG A 3 -45.67 -3.31 -50.58
N ILE A 4 -45.04 -3.34 -49.40
CA ILE A 4 -45.15 -4.44 -48.42
C ILE A 4 -46.12 -3.97 -47.34
N HIS A 5 -47.19 -4.73 -47.12
CA HIS A 5 -48.07 -4.66 -45.94
C HIS A 5 -47.90 -6.01 -45.23
N VAL A 6 -47.41 -6.00 -44.00
CA VAL A 6 -48.20 -6.11 -42.75
C VAL A 6 -48.81 -7.50 -42.60
N ILE A 7 -48.14 -8.33 -41.79
CA ILE A 7 -48.82 -9.26 -40.88
C ILE A 7 -48.45 -8.80 -39.48
N VAL A 8 -49.49 -8.29 -38.81
CA VAL A 8 -49.52 -7.94 -37.40
C VAL A 8 -49.38 -9.24 -36.60
N GLY A 9 -48.22 -9.42 -35.97
CA GLY A 9 -48.02 -10.36 -34.88
C GLY A 9 -48.09 -9.59 -33.58
N VAL A 10 -49.25 -9.66 -32.94
CA VAL A 10 -49.52 -9.15 -31.60
C VAL A 10 -48.51 -9.76 -30.62
N CYS A 11 -47.46 -9.02 -30.26
CA CYS A 11 -46.85 -9.12 -28.94
C CYS A 11 -47.36 -7.91 -28.16
N SER A 12 -48.55 -8.13 -27.59
CA SER A 12 -49.16 -7.23 -26.64
C SER A 12 -48.14 -6.82 -25.61
N LEU A 13 -47.96 -5.51 -25.46
CA LEU A 13 -47.79 -4.90 -24.16
C LEU A 13 -48.71 -5.60 -23.16
N ALA A 14 -48.16 -6.50 -22.36
CA ALA A 14 -48.66 -6.72 -21.01
C ALA A 14 -48.01 -5.64 -20.12
N GLY A 15 -48.28 -4.37 -20.44
CA GLY A 15 -48.29 -3.35 -19.41
C GLY A 15 -49.48 -3.67 -18.54
N LEU A 16 -49.30 -4.59 -17.59
CA LEU A 16 -50.16 -4.62 -16.42
C LEU A 16 -50.06 -3.22 -15.85
N LEU A 17 -51.17 -2.48 -15.91
CA LEU A 17 -51.43 -1.30 -15.10
C LEU A 17 -51.40 -1.74 -13.63
N TYR A 18 -50.21 -2.04 -13.11
CA TYR A 18 -49.97 -1.95 -11.70
C TYR A 18 -50.06 -0.46 -11.37
N ALA A 19 -50.90 -0.11 -10.40
CA ALA A 19 -50.76 1.17 -9.74
C ALA A 19 -49.29 1.33 -9.32
N GLU A 20 -48.72 2.53 -9.42
CA GLU A 20 -47.36 2.77 -8.93
C GLU A 20 -47.26 2.21 -7.50
N PRO A 21 -46.34 1.26 -7.23
CA PRO A 21 -46.24 0.67 -5.90
C PRO A 21 -46.05 1.76 -4.86
N ALA A 22 -46.90 1.76 -3.84
CA ALA A 22 -46.81 2.71 -2.75
C ALA A 22 -46.12 2.05 -1.56
N VAL A 23 -45.27 2.81 -0.88
CA VAL A 23 -44.67 2.39 0.39
C VAL A 23 -45.76 2.35 1.46
N THR A 24 -45.80 1.27 2.22
CA THR A 24 -46.76 1.01 3.30
C THR A 24 -46.00 0.73 4.60
N ASP A 25 -46.72 0.51 5.72
CA ASP A 25 -46.12 0.17 7.03
C ASP A 25 -45.00 1.14 7.44
N SER A 26 -45.27 2.45 7.31
CA SER A 26 -44.28 3.48 7.58
C SER A 26 -44.12 3.75 9.07
N HIS A 27 -42.89 3.69 9.58
CA HIS A 27 -42.48 4.06 10.94
C HIS A 27 -41.45 5.18 10.86
N SER A 28 -41.31 5.95 11.95
CA SER A 28 -40.32 7.01 12.05
C SER A 28 -39.57 6.97 13.38
N TYR A 29 -38.40 7.56 13.41
CA TYR A 29 -37.64 7.76 14.63
C TYR A 29 -36.86 9.07 14.56
N GLN A 30 -36.77 9.74 15.70
CA GLN A 30 -35.96 10.93 15.90
C GLN A 30 -35.41 10.90 17.33
N ALA A 31 -34.08 10.82 17.46
CA ALA A 31 -33.44 10.84 18.77
C ALA A 31 -33.65 12.20 19.45
N GLU A 32 -33.74 12.20 20.79
CA GLU A 32 -33.94 13.42 21.56
C GLU A 32 -32.77 14.41 21.36
N GLY A 33 -33.08 15.61 20.85
CA GLY A 33 -32.08 16.65 20.56
C GLY A 33 -31.35 16.50 19.22
N SER A 34 -31.66 15.47 18.43
CA SER A 34 -31.21 15.34 17.05
C SER A 34 -32.22 15.94 16.06
N THR A 35 -31.77 16.56 14.98
CA THR A 35 -32.59 16.97 13.84
C THR A 35 -32.76 15.86 12.81
N LYS A 36 -31.96 14.79 12.88
CA LYS A 36 -32.00 13.66 11.95
C LYS A 36 -33.28 12.86 12.18
N ARG A 37 -34.05 12.67 11.11
CA ARG A 37 -35.23 11.82 11.08
C ARG A 37 -34.97 10.60 10.23
N MET A 38 -35.38 9.47 10.74
CA MET A 38 -35.29 8.18 10.08
C MET A 38 -36.70 7.68 9.80
N TYR A 39 -36.88 7.02 8.67
CA TYR A 39 -38.12 6.38 8.26
C TYR A 39 -37.85 4.97 7.77
N ARG A 40 -38.77 4.06 8.03
CA ARG A 40 -38.81 2.70 7.45
C ARG A 40 -40.19 2.47 6.88
N GLY A 41 -40.28 1.81 5.74
CA GLY A 41 -41.52 1.31 5.16
C GLY A 41 -41.30 0.01 4.40
N LYS A 42 -42.38 -0.50 3.82
CA LYS A 42 -42.37 -1.71 2.98
C LYS A 42 -42.99 -1.44 1.62
N VAL A 43 -42.39 -2.00 0.58
CA VAL A 43 -42.90 -1.90 -0.79
C VAL A 43 -42.88 -3.25 -1.48
N GLU A 44 -44.00 -3.61 -2.09
CA GLU A 44 -44.11 -4.83 -2.90
C GLU A 44 -43.53 -4.58 -4.28
N LEU A 45 -42.43 -5.28 -4.61
CA LEU A 45 -41.76 -5.14 -5.90
C LEU A 45 -41.81 -6.45 -6.70
N PRO A 46 -41.85 -6.40 -8.04
CA PRO A 46 -41.85 -7.59 -8.87
C PRO A 46 -40.69 -8.52 -8.54
N ALA A 47 -40.96 -9.82 -8.42
CA ALA A 47 -39.97 -10.82 -8.04
C ALA A 47 -38.90 -11.06 -9.11
N GLN A 48 -39.13 -10.63 -10.35
CA GLN A 48 -38.17 -10.81 -11.42
C GLN A 48 -37.02 -9.80 -11.31
N GLY A 49 -35.87 -10.26 -10.82
CA GLY A 49 -34.66 -9.47 -10.67
C GLY A 49 -34.56 -8.75 -9.32
N VAL A 50 -33.51 -7.94 -9.15
CA VAL A 50 -33.27 -7.19 -7.91
C VAL A 50 -33.48 -5.71 -8.21
N TRP A 51 -34.28 -5.07 -7.38
CA TRP A 51 -34.52 -3.64 -7.44
C TRP A 51 -33.58 -2.89 -6.49
N GLN A 52 -33.10 -1.74 -6.95
CA GLN A 52 -32.28 -0.82 -6.18
C GLN A 52 -32.76 0.61 -6.42
N VAL A 53 -32.47 1.53 -5.50
CA VAL A 53 -32.71 2.96 -5.73
C VAL A 53 -31.81 3.45 -6.86
N ASP A 54 -32.40 4.08 -7.87
CA ASP A 54 -31.63 4.60 -9.00
C ASP A 54 -30.89 5.87 -8.57
N GLY A 55 -29.56 5.87 -8.72
CA GLY A 55 -28.71 6.98 -8.29
C GLY A 55 -28.27 6.99 -6.83
N GLY A 56 -28.30 5.82 -6.14
CA GLY A 56 -27.57 5.51 -4.89
C GLY A 56 -27.40 6.68 -3.91
N SER A 57 -28.39 6.89 -3.03
CA SER A 57 -28.25 7.81 -1.91
C SER A 57 -27.95 7.06 -0.63
N SER A 58 -26.91 7.48 0.11
CA SER A 58 -26.64 6.97 1.47
C SER A 58 -27.72 7.34 2.50
N SER A 59 -28.77 8.03 2.03
CA SER A 59 -29.96 8.36 2.79
C SER A 59 -31.21 7.59 2.37
N LEU A 60 -31.10 6.68 1.39
CA LEU A 60 -32.20 5.82 0.91
C LEU A 60 -31.70 4.41 0.68
N PHE A 61 -32.14 3.47 1.51
CA PHE A 61 -31.77 2.07 1.41
C PHE A 61 -32.97 1.24 1.00
N LEU A 62 -32.79 0.36 0.03
CA LEU A 62 -33.79 -0.61 -0.38
C LEU A 62 -33.23 -2.01 -0.16
N ILE A 63 -33.73 -2.69 0.87
CA ILE A 63 -33.25 -4.00 1.30
C ILE A 63 -34.24 -5.07 0.79
N PRO A 64 -33.81 -5.97 -0.11
CA PRO A 64 -34.61 -7.13 -0.48
C PRO A 64 -34.71 -8.11 0.70
N PRO A 65 -35.82 -8.87 0.80
CA PRO A 65 -35.89 -9.96 1.75
C PRO A 65 -34.96 -11.11 1.32
N ASP A 66 -34.58 -11.97 2.27
CA ASP A 66 -33.58 -13.05 2.07
C ASP A 66 -33.90 -13.95 0.87
N GLU A 67 -35.20 -14.20 0.63
CA GLU A 67 -35.66 -15.06 -0.46
C GLU A 67 -35.27 -14.55 -1.85
N VAL A 68 -35.04 -13.23 -2.02
CA VAL A 68 -34.55 -12.67 -3.29
C VAL A 68 -33.09 -13.06 -3.54
N TYR A 69 -32.27 -13.20 -2.50
CA TYR A 69 -30.88 -13.64 -2.64
C TYR A 69 -30.80 -15.11 -3.06
N ASP A 70 -31.68 -15.96 -2.54
CA ASP A 70 -31.78 -17.37 -2.93
C ASP A 70 -32.07 -17.54 -4.43
N GLN A 71 -32.88 -16.64 -5.01
CA GLN A 71 -33.12 -16.64 -6.46
C GLN A 71 -31.86 -16.30 -7.28
N ARG A 72 -30.94 -15.48 -6.75
CA ARG A 72 -29.74 -15.01 -7.47
C ARG A 72 -28.77 -16.14 -7.80
N MET A 73 -28.70 -17.17 -6.96
CA MET A 73 -27.82 -18.32 -7.18
C MET A 73 -28.17 -19.00 -8.51
N GLY A 74 -29.44 -18.95 -8.93
CA GLY A 74 -29.93 -19.71 -10.07
C GLY A 74 -29.96 -21.21 -9.76
N ARG A 75 -30.74 -21.97 -10.53
CA ARG A 75 -31.06 -23.36 -10.18
C ARG A 75 -29.85 -24.25 -9.90
N ARG A 76 -28.80 -24.18 -10.72
CA ARG A 76 -27.62 -25.04 -10.57
C ARG A 76 -26.81 -24.74 -9.31
N MET A 77 -26.60 -23.47 -8.98
CA MET A 77 -25.89 -23.13 -7.75
C MET A 77 -26.77 -23.33 -6.52
N ALA A 78 -28.09 -23.14 -6.63
CA ALA A 78 -29.01 -23.49 -5.55
C ALA A 78 -29.00 -25.00 -5.26
N GLU A 79 -28.95 -25.85 -6.29
CA GLU A 79 -28.76 -27.30 -6.14
C GLU A 79 -27.41 -27.62 -5.47
N VAL A 80 -26.30 -26.99 -5.87
CA VAL A 80 -24.97 -27.18 -5.26
C VAL A 80 -24.92 -26.68 -3.80
N ALA A 81 -25.39 -25.46 -3.52
CA ALA A 81 -25.40 -24.90 -2.18
C ALA A 81 -26.30 -25.71 -1.24
N PHE A 82 -27.41 -26.25 -1.74
CA PHE A 82 -28.25 -27.16 -0.99
C PHE A 82 -27.55 -28.49 -0.69
N GLU A 83 -26.85 -29.07 -1.66
CA GLU A 83 -26.02 -30.26 -1.44
C GLU A 83 -24.92 -29.99 -0.40
N GLU A 84 -24.27 -28.82 -0.46
CA GLU A 84 -23.30 -28.37 0.55
C GLU A 84 -23.93 -28.27 1.95
N ARG A 85 -25.10 -27.62 2.09
CA ARG A 85 -25.84 -27.56 3.37
C ARG A 85 -26.25 -28.94 3.88
N VAL A 86 -26.68 -29.85 3.00
CA VAL A 86 -26.91 -31.26 3.35
C VAL A 86 -25.62 -31.92 3.85
N ASN A 87 -24.46 -31.59 3.27
CA ASN A 87 -23.16 -32.12 3.68
C ASN A 87 -22.61 -31.49 4.99
N GLU A 88 -23.06 -30.32 5.43
CA GLU A 88 -22.61 -29.71 6.70
C GLU A 88 -22.89 -30.62 7.91
N GLY A 89 -24.01 -31.36 7.89
CA GLY A 89 -24.32 -32.38 8.91
C GLY A 89 -23.23 -33.46 9.02
N ARG A 90 -22.56 -33.81 7.91
CA ARG A 90 -21.42 -34.75 7.89
C ARG A 90 -20.25 -34.21 8.69
N TYR A 91 -19.86 -32.96 8.45
CA TYR A 91 -18.69 -32.35 9.10
C TYR A 91 -18.90 -32.19 10.60
N ALA A 92 -20.07 -31.72 11.00
CA ALA A 92 -20.45 -31.59 12.40
C ALA A 92 -20.45 -32.96 13.11
N LEU A 93 -21.05 -33.98 12.49
CA LEU A 93 -21.09 -35.33 13.05
C LEU A 93 -19.71 -36.01 13.11
N SER A 94 -18.86 -35.84 12.09
CA SER A 94 -17.49 -36.38 12.07
C SER A 94 -16.57 -35.71 13.09
N SER A 95 -16.92 -34.52 13.60
CA SER A 95 -16.05 -33.75 14.48
C SER A 95 -15.79 -34.41 15.84
N ILE A 96 -16.69 -35.28 16.33
CA ILE A 96 -16.55 -35.98 17.63
C ILE A 96 -15.69 -37.24 17.60
N THR A 97 -15.22 -37.63 16.41
CA THR A 97 -14.58 -38.93 16.19
C THR A 97 -13.26 -39.05 16.93
N TRP A 98 -12.49 -37.96 16.99
CA TRP A 98 -11.19 -37.89 17.65
C TRP A 98 -11.33 -38.01 19.18
N GLU A 99 -12.28 -37.30 19.75
CA GLU A 99 -12.52 -37.23 21.20
C GLU A 99 -13.12 -38.54 21.70
N CYS A 100 -14.11 -39.11 21.00
CA CYS A 100 -14.67 -40.41 21.34
C CYS A 100 -13.62 -41.54 21.25
N ARG A 101 -12.72 -41.45 20.26
CA ARG A 101 -11.62 -42.40 20.11
C ARG A 101 -10.62 -42.27 21.26
N THR A 102 -10.18 -41.06 21.57
CA THR A 102 -9.25 -40.76 22.66
C THR A 102 -9.83 -41.23 24.00
N TYR A 103 -11.14 -41.03 24.21
CA TYR A 103 -11.86 -41.56 25.35
C TYR A 103 -11.79 -43.09 25.39
N ALA A 104 -12.05 -43.77 24.26
CA ALA A 104 -12.03 -45.23 24.18
C ALA A 104 -10.64 -45.85 24.44
N GLU A 105 -9.57 -45.18 24.03
CA GLU A 105 -8.17 -45.62 24.27
C GLU A 105 -7.86 -45.75 25.77
N THR A 106 -8.53 -44.97 26.63
CA THR A 106 -8.37 -45.01 28.09
C THR A 106 -9.46 -45.77 28.84
N ASN A 107 -10.53 -46.19 28.15
CA ASN A 107 -11.73 -46.81 28.74
C ASN A 107 -12.03 -48.20 28.17
N ASN A 108 -11.06 -49.12 28.24
CA ASN A 108 -11.21 -50.51 27.77
C ASN A 108 -11.75 -50.62 26.33
N MET A 109 -11.26 -49.77 25.43
CA MET A 109 -11.69 -49.72 24.02
C MET A 109 -13.20 -49.49 23.86
N THR A 110 -13.81 -48.81 24.83
CA THR A 110 -15.24 -48.51 24.86
C THR A 110 -15.42 -47.00 24.85
N GLY A 111 -16.18 -46.50 23.87
CA GLY A 111 -16.51 -45.09 23.73
C GLY A 111 -17.42 -44.58 24.86
N PRO A 112 -17.64 -43.26 24.91
CA PRO A 112 -18.43 -42.61 25.95
C PRO A 112 -19.88 -43.12 26.04
N ALA A 113 -20.47 -43.04 27.23
CA ALA A 113 -21.87 -43.42 27.48
C ALA A 113 -22.86 -42.30 27.10
N SER A 114 -22.42 -41.04 27.11
CA SER A 114 -23.14 -39.85 26.64
C SER A 114 -22.14 -38.78 26.22
N ILE A 115 -22.60 -37.74 25.53
CA ILE A 115 -21.72 -36.65 25.09
C ILE A 115 -21.11 -35.89 26.28
N ASP A 116 -21.83 -35.83 27.41
CA ASP A 116 -21.38 -35.18 28.65
C ASP A 116 -20.17 -35.88 29.31
N ALA A 117 -19.79 -37.07 28.82
CA ALA A 117 -18.56 -37.76 29.26
C ALA A 117 -17.30 -37.23 28.56
N LEU A 118 -17.45 -36.40 27.53
CA LEU A 118 -16.37 -35.69 26.83
C LEU A 118 -16.17 -34.29 27.44
N ASP A 119 -15.19 -33.54 26.93
CA ASP A 119 -14.96 -32.17 27.38
C ASP A 119 -16.11 -31.22 26.99
N GLU A 120 -16.25 -30.14 27.76
CA GLU A 120 -17.35 -29.17 27.66
C GLU A 120 -17.46 -28.55 26.26
N TYR A 121 -16.35 -28.23 25.62
CA TYR A 121 -16.32 -27.64 24.28
C TYR A 121 -16.83 -28.62 23.21
N THR A 122 -16.40 -29.89 23.28
CA THR A 122 -16.89 -30.94 22.38
C THR A 122 -18.38 -31.20 22.58
N ALA A 123 -18.84 -31.21 23.83
CA ALA A 123 -20.26 -31.40 24.14
C ALA A 123 -21.13 -30.23 23.65
N GLU A 124 -20.69 -28.99 23.85
CA GLU A 124 -21.37 -27.79 23.35
C GLU A 124 -21.45 -27.81 21.82
N ARG A 125 -20.33 -28.06 21.14
CA ARG A 125 -20.27 -28.14 19.67
C ARG A 125 -21.17 -29.23 19.10
N PHE A 126 -21.22 -30.41 19.71
CA PHE A 126 -22.09 -31.52 19.27
C PHE A 126 -23.57 -31.24 19.51
N ASN A 127 -23.90 -30.40 20.49
CA ASN A 127 -25.28 -30.00 20.79
C ASN A 127 -25.75 -28.79 19.97
N SER A 128 -24.85 -28.07 19.31
CA SER A 128 -25.16 -26.94 18.43
C SER A 128 -25.63 -27.38 17.04
N SER A 129 -26.46 -26.55 16.41
CA SER A 129 -26.95 -26.79 15.05
C SER A 129 -25.81 -26.59 14.03
N PRO A 130 -25.66 -27.48 13.02
CA PRO A 130 -24.80 -27.22 11.86
C PRO A 130 -25.28 -26.03 11.02
N TRP A 131 -26.56 -25.67 11.12
CA TRP A 131 -27.23 -24.61 10.36
C TRP A 131 -27.93 -23.65 11.34
N GLU A 132 -27.15 -22.87 12.10
CA GLU A 132 -27.72 -22.05 13.19
C GLU A 132 -28.73 -21.01 12.69
N ASP A 133 -28.42 -20.38 11.56
CA ASP A 133 -29.27 -19.44 10.82
C ASP A 133 -30.65 -20.04 10.49
N VAL A 134 -30.63 -21.23 9.87
CA VAL A 134 -31.86 -21.92 9.43
C VAL A 134 -32.62 -22.52 10.60
N ALA A 135 -31.92 -23.10 11.57
CA ALA A 135 -32.54 -23.68 12.76
C ALA A 135 -33.31 -22.63 13.57
N ARG A 136 -32.75 -21.41 13.69
CA ARG A 136 -33.44 -20.27 14.33
C ARG A 136 -34.66 -19.83 13.53
N ALA A 137 -34.51 -19.63 12.22
CA ALA A 137 -35.61 -19.19 11.36
C ALA A 137 -36.79 -20.18 11.30
N ARG A 138 -36.49 -21.48 11.41
CA ARG A 138 -37.47 -22.57 11.32
C ARG A 138 -37.89 -23.12 12.70
N ASN A 139 -37.40 -22.55 13.80
CA ASN A 139 -37.60 -23.05 15.17
C ASN A 139 -37.28 -24.55 15.33
N VAL A 140 -36.16 -25.00 14.78
CA VAL A 140 -35.69 -26.39 14.91
C VAL A 140 -34.83 -26.52 16.17
N GLU A 141 -35.40 -27.13 17.21
CA GLU A 141 -34.71 -27.37 18.47
C GLU A 141 -33.92 -28.68 18.48
N GLY A 142 -32.77 -28.65 19.17
CA GLY A 142 -31.93 -29.82 19.41
C GLY A 142 -32.60 -30.89 20.29
N PRO A 143 -31.97 -32.06 20.47
CA PRO A 143 -30.64 -32.43 19.96
C PRO A 143 -30.62 -32.68 18.45
N TYR A 144 -29.54 -32.25 17.79
CA TYR A 144 -29.34 -32.40 16.33
C TYR A 144 -28.69 -33.73 15.95
N PHE A 145 -27.92 -34.32 16.86
CA PHE A 145 -27.21 -35.58 16.69
C PHE A 145 -27.47 -36.52 17.88
N PHE A 146 -27.26 -37.82 17.65
CA PHE A 146 -27.34 -38.84 18.69
C PHE A 146 -26.04 -39.64 18.74
N LEU A 147 -25.42 -39.66 19.91
CA LEU A 147 -24.24 -40.48 20.19
C LEU A 147 -24.68 -41.86 20.72
N ILE A 148 -24.19 -42.94 20.12
CA ILE A 148 -24.50 -44.28 20.57
C ILE A 148 -23.70 -44.59 21.84
N PRO A 149 -24.34 -45.04 22.93
CA PRO A 149 -23.67 -45.25 24.20
C PRO A 149 -22.75 -46.48 24.15
N ASN A 150 -21.53 -46.35 24.68
CA ASN A 150 -20.61 -47.45 24.95
C ASN A 150 -20.22 -48.27 23.71
N VAL A 151 -20.01 -47.62 22.57
CA VAL A 151 -19.58 -48.28 21.32
C VAL A 151 -18.17 -48.87 21.50
N LYS A 152 -17.97 -50.11 21.08
CA LYS A 152 -16.65 -50.76 21.14
C LYS A 152 -15.79 -50.37 19.93
N TYR A 153 -14.55 -49.97 20.20
CA TYR A 153 -13.54 -49.65 19.19
C TYR A 153 -12.65 -50.87 18.93
N ALA A 154 -12.64 -51.34 17.68
CA ALA A 154 -11.81 -52.45 17.23
C ALA A 154 -10.51 -51.93 16.60
N PHE A 155 -9.58 -51.43 17.42
CA PHE A 155 -8.32 -50.88 16.94
C PHE A 155 -7.46 -51.91 16.18
N SER A 156 -6.66 -51.40 15.24
CA SER A 156 -5.58 -52.12 14.55
C SER A 156 -4.52 -52.63 15.54
N GLU A 157 -3.68 -53.57 15.12
CA GLU A 157 -2.65 -54.17 15.99
C GLU A 157 -1.63 -53.15 16.54
N ASP A 158 -1.41 -52.05 15.83
CA ASP A 158 -0.58 -50.92 16.26
C ASP A 158 -1.33 -49.88 17.12
N GLY A 159 -2.63 -50.09 17.37
CA GLY A 159 -3.49 -49.21 18.16
C GLY A 159 -3.83 -47.87 17.51
N ARG A 160 -3.49 -47.67 16.23
CA ARG A 160 -3.51 -46.34 15.60
C ARG A 160 -4.77 -45.97 14.84
N PHE A 161 -5.65 -46.90 14.49
CA PHE A 161 -6.93 -46.61 13.83
C PHE A 161 -7.88 -47.81 13.95
N VAL A 162 -9.15 -47.64 13.57
CA VAL A 162 -10.10 -48.76 13.42
C VAL A 162 -10.15 -49.15 11.94
N PRO A 163 -9.83 -50.39 11.55
CA PRO A 163 -9.99 -50.85 10.17
C PRO A 163 -11.45 -50.73 9.70
N SER A 164 -11.68 -50.27 8.46
CA SER A 164 -13.04 -50.00 7.96
C SER A 164 -13.93 -51.25 7.88
N ASP A 165 -13.36 -52.46 7.78
CA ASP A 165 -14.09 -53.73 7.85
C ASP A 165 -14.55 -54.10 9.27
N LYS A 166 -14.01 -53.43 10.29
CA LYS A 166 -14.31 -53.62 11.73
C LYS A 166 -14.98 -52.41 12.37
N ARG A 167 -15.32 -51.39 11.59
CA ARG A 167 -15.95 -50.16 12.10
C ARG A 167 -17.34 -50.45 12.67
N ALA A 168 -17.69 -49.75 13.75
CA ALA A 168 -19.01 -49.78 14.36
C ALA A 168 -19.68 -48.41 14.23
N LEU A 169 -21.01 -48.38 14.28
CA LEU A 169 -21.79 -47.13 14.26
C LEU A 169 -21.53 -46.36 15.56
N LEU A 170 -21.07 -45.12 15.45
CA LEU A 170 -20.67 -44.26 16.57
C LEU A 170 -21.77 -43.24 16.92
N ALA A 171 -22.27 -42.53 15.91
CA ALA A 171 -23.27 -41.50 16.08
C ALA A 171 -24.08 -41.31 14.79
N PHE A 172 -25.26 -40.71 14.88
CA PHE A 172 -26.09 -40.40 13.72
C PHE A 172 -26.88 -39.10 13.88
N GLU A 173 -27.26 -38.52 12.75
CA GLU A 173 -28.02 -37.29 12.64
C GLU A 173 -29.50 -37.52 12.96
N LEU A 174 -30.05 -36.65 13.83
CA LEU A 174 -31.46 -36.63 14.21
C LEU A 174 -32.26 -35.62 13.40
N CYS A 175 -31.62 -34.52 13.01
CA CYS A 175 -32.29 -33.45 12.27
C CYS A 175 -31.64 -33.28 10.89
N PRO A 176 -31.87 -34.18 9.90
CA PRO A 176 -31.29 -34.02 8.57
C PRO A 176 -31.81 -32.76 7.89
N TYR A 177 -31.00 -32.12 7.06
CA TYR A 177 -31.39 -30.87 6.41
C TYR A 177 -32.66 -31.00 5.56
N VAL A 178 -32.89 -32.17 4.95
CA VAL A 178 -34.08 -32.45 4.11
C VAL A 178 -34.63 -33.84 4.37
N ASN A 179 -35.96 -33.98 4.21
CA ASN A 179 -36.67 -35.25 4.25
C ASN A 179 -36.53 -36.02 2.91
N ASP A 180 -35.31 -36.48 2.61
CA ASP A 180 -35.00 -37.34 1.46
C ASP A 180 -34.99 -38.84 1.82
N GLY A 181 -35.42 -39.19 3.03
CA GLY A 181 -35.36 -40.55 3.59
C GLY A 181 -33.98 -40.94 4.14
N LYS A 182 -33.00 -40.03 4.09
CA LYS A 182 -31.61 -40.29 4.49
C LYS A 182 -31.14 -39.39 5.61
N HIS A 183 -30.11 -39.86 6.31
CA HIS A 183 -29.40 -39.08 7.32
C HIS A 183 -27.92 -39.43 7.36
N TRP A 184 -27.11 -38.56 7.95
CA TRP A 184 -25.70 -38.85 8.18
C TRP A 184 -25.48 -39.78 9.35
N VAL A 185 -24.64 -40.78 9.14
CA VAL A 185 -24.11 -41.64 10.18
C VAL A 185 -22.59 -41.53 10.22
N CYS A 186 -22.01 -41.66 11.40
CA CYS A 186 -20.58 -41.66 11.61
C CYS A 186 -20.14 -42.95 12.31
N TYR A 187 -18.97 -43.47 11.92
CA TYR A 187 -18.42 -44.72 12.41
C TYR A 187 -17.15 -44.50 13.24
N THR A 188 -16.76 -45.54 13.98
CA THR A 188 -15.57 -45.53 14.85
C THR A 188 -14.24 -45.35 14.10
N ASP A 189 -14.19 -45.53 12.77
CA ASP A 189 -13.00 -45.27 11.95
C ASP A 189 -12.90 -43.80 11.45
N GLY A 190 -13.86 -42.96 11.85
CA GLY A 190 -13.93 -41.55 11.45
C GLY A 190 -14.68 -41.32 10.13
N SER A 191 -15.02 -42.37 9.40
CA SER A 191 -15.83 -42.24 8.19
C SER A 191 -17.27 -41.82 8.52
N ALA A 192 -17.88 -41.06 7.62
CA ALA A 192 -19.29 -40.68 7.70
C ALA A 192 -19.97 -40.91 6.35
N GLU A 193 -21.18 -41.46 6.38
CA GLU A 193 -21.94 -41.88 5.21
C GLU A 193 -23.38 -41.37 5.31
N ARG A 194 -23.97 -40.99 4.17
CA ARG A 194 -25.37 -40.62 4.09
C ARG A 194 -26.17 -41.86 3.69
N VAL A 195 -26.91 -42.42 4.64
CA VAL A 195 -27.60 -43.72 4.50
C VAL A 195 -29.10 -43.55 4.67
N GLU A 196 -29.88 -44.53 4.19
CA GLU A 196 -31.33 -44.60 4.46
C GLU A 196 -31.57 -44.73 5.97
N ILE A 197 -32.61 -44.05 6.47
CA ILE A 197 -32.95 -44.05 7.89
C ILE A 197 -33.38 -45.46 8.32
N ASP A 198 -32.64 -46.06 9.24
CA ASP A 198 -32.97 -47.37 9.83
C ASP A 198 -34.05 -47.24 10.92
N GLU A 199 -35.30 -47.54 10.57
CA GLU A 199 -36.42 -47.48 11.51
C GLU A 199 -36.27 -48.38 12.75
N GLU A 200 -35.59 -49.53 12.64
CA GLU A 200 -35.37 -50.42 13.77
C GLU A 200 -34.36 -49.81 14.74
N MET A 201 -33.32 -49.16 14.23
CA MET A 201 -32.34 -48.42 15.03
C MET A 201 -33.01 -47.23 15.76
N ILE A 202 -33.81 -46.45 15.05
CA ILE A 202 -34.53 -45.30 15.63
C ILE A 202 -35.48 -45.76 16.75
N LYS A 203 -36.24 -46.84 16.53
CA LYS A 203 -37.10 -47.44 17.56
C LYS A 203 -36.31 -48.02 18.74
N ARG A 204 -35.15 -48.63 18.49
CA ARG A 204 -34.28 -49.21 19.52
C ARG A 204 -33.77 -48.16 20.52
N TYR A 205 -33.43 -46.96 20.03
CA TYR A 205 -32.90 -45.89 20.87
C TYR A 205 -33.97 -44.89 21.32
N GLY A 206 -35.24 -45.05 20.89
CA GLY A 206 -36.35 -44.20 21.33
C GLY A 206 -36.24 -42.75 20.85
N VAL A 207 -35.56 -42.53 19.72
CA VAL A 207 -35.35 -41.20 19.13
C VAL A 207 -36.30 -40.96 17.95
N SER A 208 -36.38 -39.72 17.48
CA SER A 208 -37.19 -39.33 16.32
C SER A 208 -36.35 -38.53 15.33
N ILE A 209 -36.47 -38.84 14.04
CA ILE A 209 -35.87 -38.02 12.98
C ILE A 209 -36.78 -36.81 12.68
N ARG A 210 -36.20 -35.61 12.66
CA ARG A 210 -36.90 -34.33 12.46
C ARG A 210 -36.21 -33.50 11.37
N PRO A 211 -36.55 -33.72 10.09
CA PRO A 211 -35.91 -32.97 9.01
C PRO A 211 -36.17 -31.47 9.10
N VAL A 212 -35.18 -30.65 8.72
CA VAL A 212 -35.32 -29.18 8.68
C VAL A 212 -36.27 -28.75 7.57
N TYR A 213 -36.18 -29.39 6.40
CA TYR A 213 -37.07 -29.19 5.27
C TYR A 213 -37.82 -30.48 4.91
N GLU A 214 -39.14 -30.38 4.67
CA GLU A 214 -39.92 -31.50 4.13
C GLU A 214 -39.58 -31.82 2.68
N LYS A 215 -39.17 -30.82 1.89
CA LYS A 215 -38.67 -30.93 0.52
C LYS A 215 -37.67 -29.83 0.23
N ALA A 216 -36.85 -30.01 -0.79
CA ALA A 216 -35.91 -28.99 -1.23
C ALA A 216 -36.63 -27.66 -1.55
N PRO A 217 -36.17 -26.51 -1.00
CA PRO A 217 -36.90 -25.24 -1.00
C PRO A 217 -36.98 -24.55 -2.38
N PHE A 218 -36.19 -24.96 -3.36
CA PHE A 218 -36.16 -24.39 -4.72
C PHE A 218 -37.09 -25.10 -5.72
N THR A 219 -38.09 -25.86 -5.23
CA THR A 219 -38.99 -26.65 -6.09
C THR A 219 -40.28 -25.93 -6.49
N ASP A 220 -40.63 -24.83 -5.82
CA ASP A 220 -41.82 -24.02 -6.13
C ASP A 220 -41.46 -22.77 -6.94
N GLY A 221 -42.34 -22.37 -7.86
CA GLY A 221 -42.14 -21.19 -8.71
C GLY A 221 -42.04 -19.89 -7.90
N LEU A 222 -41.36 -18.89 -8.47
CA LEU A 222 -41.17 -17.60 -7.81
C LEU A 222 -42.53 -16.93 -7.55
N PRO A 223 -42.73 -16.27 -6.40
CA PRO A 223 -43.91 -15.43 -6.18
C PRO A 223 -43.93 -14.28 -7.19
N ASP A 224 -45.09 -13.63 -7.38
CA ASP A 224 -45.20 -12.51 -8.32
C ASP A 224 -44.47 -11.25 -7.79
N THR A 225 -44.48 -11.03 -6.47
CA THR A 225 -43.82 -9.91 -5.78
C THR A 225 -43.10 -10.34 -4.50
N TYR A 226 -42.18 -9.49 -4.04
CA TYR A 226 -41.57 -9.58 -2.71
C TYR A 226 -41.73 -8.27 -1.92
N PRO A 227 -41.87 -8.35 -0.59
CA PRO A 227 -41.87 -7.19 0.29
C PRO A 227 -40.44 -6.69 0.55
N TYR A 228 -40.01 -5.65 -0.15
CA TYR A 228 -38.75 -4.98 0.14
C TYR A 228 -38.93 -4.02 1.31
N SER A 229 -37.92 -3.93 2.18
CA SER A 229 -37.86 -2.88 3.20
C SER A 229 -37.17 -1.66 2.61
N ILE A 230 -37.77 -0.49 2.76
CA ILE A 230 -37.19 0.77 2.34
C ILE A 230 -36.95 1.66 3.54
N TYR A 231 -35.78 2.28 3.59
CA TYR A 231 -35.38 3.17 4.66
C TYR A 231 -35.01 4.51 4.07
N ALA A 232 -35.32 5.58 4.80
CA ALA A 232 -34.87 6.92 4.49
C ALA A 232 -34.32 7.61 5.72
N SER A 233 -33.29 8.43 5.54
CA SER A 233 -32.83 9.37 6.55
C SER A 233 -32.72 10.79 5.98
N ALA A 234 -33.00 11.78 6.80
CA ALA A 234 -32.69 13.18 6.48
C ALA A 234 -32.19 13.88 7.72
N ARG A 235 -31.22 14.77 7.54
CA ARG A 235 -30.65 15.52 8.66
C ARG A 235 -31.49 16.72 9.01
N ASN A 236 -32.21 17.29 8.05
CA ASN A 236 -33.16 18.34 8.28
C ASN A 236 -34.59 17.83 8.00
N PRO A 237 -35.55 18.04 8.93
CA PRO A 237 -36.96 17.69 8.71
C PRO A 237 -37.57 18.21 7.41
N ASP A 238 -37.04 19.31 6.87
CA ASP A 238 -37.52 19.92 5.62
C ASP A 238 -36.98 19.23 4.35
N GLU A 239 -35.92 18.42 4.44
CA GLU A 239 -35.34 17.67 3.30
C GLU A 239 -36.23 16.50 2.86
N LEU A 240 -36.95 15.91 3.81
CA LEU A 240 -37.88 14.80 3.61
C LEU A 240 -39.21 15.17 4.25
N ASN A 241 -40.03 15.91 3.51
CA ASN A 241 -41.37 16.32 3.91
C ASN A 241 -42.32 16.23 2.71
N GLY A 242 -43.44 15.52 2.88
CA GLY A 242 -44.43 15.34 1.82
C GLY A 242 -44.44 13.95 1.19
N GLU A 243 -44.95 13.88 -0.04
CA GLU A 243 -44.97 12.68 -0.86
C GLU A 243 -43.67 12.61 -1.68
N LEU A 244 -42.87 11.57 -1.44
CA LEU A 244 -41.64 11.29 -2.18
C LEU A 244 -41.93 10.41 -3.38
N THR A 245 -41.40 10.77 -4.54
CA THR A 245 -41.33 9.86 -5.69
C THR A 245 -39.92 9.31 -5.78
N ILE A 246 -39.76 8.00 -5.59
CA ILE A 246 -38.45 7.33 -5.59
C ILE A 246 -38.36 6.49 -6.86
N GLN A 247 -37.29 6.72 -7.63
CA GLN A 247 -37.01 5.93 -8.82
C GLN A 247 -36.19 4.70 -8.43
N LEU A 248 -36.67 3.53 -8.85
CA LEU A 248 -36.01 2.25 -8.71
C LEU A 248 -35.52 1.76 -10.06
N LYS A 249 -34.40 1.04 -10.07
CA LYS A 249 -33.84 0.37 -11.23
C LYS A 249 -33.65 -1.11 -10.93
N ASN A 250 -34.06 -1.95 -11.87
CA ASN A 250 -33.76 -3.38 -11.87
C ASN A 250 -32.32 -3.60 -12.35
N VAL A 251 -31.52 -4.26 -11.53
CA VAL A 251 -30.08 -4.48 -11.76
C VAL A 251 -29.81 -5.30 -13.02
N TYR A 252 -30.74 -6.17 -13.44
CA TYR A 252 -30.51 -7.13 -14.53
C TYR A 252 -31.16 -6.72 -15.85
N SER A 253 -32.32 -6.08 -15.81
CA SER A 253 -33.10 -5.74 -17.00
C SER A 253 -33.01 -4.27 -17.41
N ASP A 254 -32.29 -3.45 -16.64
CA ASP A 254 -32.28 -1.98 -16.74
C ASP A 254 -33.70 -1.34 -16.66
N GLN A 255 -34.72 -2.11 -16.26
CA GLN A 255 -36.08 -1.62 -16.11
C GLN A 255 -36.12 -0.60 -14.98
N GLN A 256 -36.76 0.54 -15.23
CA GLN A 256 -37.01 1.56 -14.22
C GLN A 256 -38.47 1.53 -13.78
N MET A 257 -38.70 1.89 -12.52
CA MET A 257 -40.03 1.99 -11.91
C MET A 257 -40.03 3.10 -10.88
N ASN A 258 -41.13 3.86 -10.77
CA ASN A 258 -41.30 4.83 -9.70
C ASN A 258 -42.19 4.24 -8.60
N ILE A 259 -41.84 4.53 -7.35
CA ILE A 259 -42.67 4.25 -6.18
C ILE A 259 -43.01 5.57 -5.47
N SER A 260 -44.15 5.61 -4.81
CA SER A 260 -44.58 6.76 -3.99
C SER A 260 -44.43 6.44 -2.51
N TRP A 261 -43.92 7.39 -1.73
CA TRP A 261 -43.83 7.27 -0.27
C TRP A 261 -44.32 8.54 0.41
N ASP A 262 -45.49 8.47 1.04
CA ASP A 262 -46.02 9.57 1.85
C ASP A 262 -45.41 9.55 3.25
N ILE A 263 -44.55 10.52 3.53
CA ILE A 263 -43.92 10.76 4.85
C ILE A 263 -44.43 12.05 5.49
N SER A 264 -45.54 12.61 5.00
CA SER A 264 -46.14 13.85 5.51
C SER A 264 -46.90 13.68 6.84
N GLY A 265 -47.21 12.44 7.22
CA GLY A 265 -47.92 12.09 8.46
C GLY A 265 -47.01 11.77 9.65
N THR A 266 -47.55 11.80 10.87
CA THR A 266 -46.89 11.27 12.07
C THR A 266 -46.88 9.74 12.01
N ALA A 267 -45.89 9.16 11.31
CA ALA A 267 -45.61 7.74 11.39
C ALA A 267 -45.36 7.34 12.86
N PRO A 268 -45.76 6.12 13.30
CA PRO A 268 -45.49 5.66 14.65
C PRO A 268 -43.99 5.75 14.97
N ASN A 269 -43.68 6.13 16.22
CA ASN A 269 -42.30 6.14 16.69
C ASN A 269 -41.82 4.70 16.93
N ASP A 270 -40.69 4.31 16.34
CA ASP A 270 -40.06 3.01 16.55
C ASP A 270 -38.57 3.18 16.88
N GLU A 271 -38.17 2.83 18.10
CA GLU A 271 -36.80 2.98 18.57
C GLU A 271 -35.83 1.97 17.91
N SER A 272 -36.31 0.81 17.43
CA SER A 272 -35.44 -0.18 16.75
C SER A 272 -34.83 0.37 15.46
N LEU A 273 -35.49 1.38 14.88
CA LEU A 273 -35.05 2.02 13.65
C LEU A 273 -33.67 2.69 13.79
N ALA A 274 -33.29 3.10 15.00
CA ALA A 274 -31.97 3.65 15.26
C ALA A 274 -30.86 2.63 14.99
N GLU A 275 -31.03 1.40 15.50
CA GLU A 275 -30.07 0.32 15.34
C GLU A 275 -30.04 -0.21 13.90
N GLU A 276 -31.21 -0.39 13.29
CA GLU A 276 -31.34 -0.79 11.88
C GLU A 276 -30.68 0.24 10.93
N MET A 277 -30.92 1.54 11.15
CA MET A 277 -30.28 2.62 10.37
C MET A 277 -28.77 2.65 10.55
N ARG A 278 -28.30 2.50 11.80
CA ARG A 278 -26.87 2.41 12.11
C ARG A 278 -26.19 1.28 11.36
N GLU A 279 -26.79 0.08 11.30
CA GLU A 279 -26.22 -1.05 10.55
C GLU A 279 -26.06 -0.75 9.04
N MET A 280 -27.05 -0.08 8.44
CA MET A 280 -27.00 0.32 7.03
C MET A 280 -25.94 1.39 6.76
N GLU A 281 -25.86 2.41 7.62
CA GLU A 281 -24.86 3.48 7.50
C GLU A 281 -23.44 2.93 7.67
N VAL A 282 -23.23 2.01 8.63
CA VAL A 282 -21.96 1.29 8.80
C VAL A 282 -21.59 0.50 7.54
N TRP A 283 -22.54 -0.16 6.88
CA TRP A 283 -22.30 -0.87 5.62
C TRP A 283 -21.83 0.07 4.50
N ASP A 284 -22.43 1.25 4.40
CA ASP A 284 -21.98 2.28 3.46
C ASP A 284 -20.57 2.79 3.80
N TRP A 285 -20.30 3.03 5.07
CA TRP A 285 -18.98 3.45 5.53
C TRP A 285 -17.91 2.39 5.28
N MET A 286 -18.25 1.09 5.41
CA MET A 286 -17.33 -0.01 5.11
C MET A 286 -16.82 0.06 3.67
N ALA A 287 -17.67 0.41 2.70
CA ALA A 287 -17.24 0.52 1.30
C ALA A 287 -16.21 1.65 1.10
N TYR A 288 -16.38 2.79 1.77
CA TYR A 288 -15.40 3.88 1.77
C TYR A 288 -14.16 3.55 2.61
N ARG A 289 -14.30 2.87 3.76
CA ARG A 289 -13.19 2.42 4.59
C ARG A 289 -12.32 1.42 3.83
N ASP A 290 -12.91 0.41 3.21
CA ASP A 290 -12.16 -0.64 2.51
C ASP A 290 -11.46 -0.11 1.26
N SER A 291 -12.00 0.96 0.69
CA SER A 291 -11.39 1.67 -0.44
C SER A 291 -10.42 2.79 0.00
N SER A 292 -10.26 3.06 1.30
CA SER A 292 -9.44 4.17 1.80
C SER A 292 -8.65 3.85 3.07
N ARG A 293 -7.87 4.81 3.56
CA ARG A 293 -7.21 4.75 4.87
C ARG A 293 -7.71 5.86 5.78
N SER A 294 -9.00 6.21 5.67
CA SER A 294 -9.61 7.31 6.40
C SER A 294 -9.67 7.01 7.90
N SER A 295 -8.87 7.76 8.67
CA SER A 295 -8.86 7.68 10.14
C SER A 295 -10.17 8.13 10.77
N VAL A 296 -10.91 9.01 10.08
CA VAL A 296 -12.25 9.46 10.50
C VAL A 296 -13.24 8.32 10.44
N LEU A 297 -13.34 7.62 9.30
CA LEU A 297 -14.23 6.46 9.15
C LEU A 297 -13.84 5.32 10.10
N GLN A 298 -12.55 5.09 10.33
CA GLN A 298 -12.11 4.12 11.33
C GLN A 298 -12.58 4.49 12.74
N THR A 299 -12.52 5.78 13.10
CA THR A 299 -13.02 6.26 14.40
C THR A 299 -14.53 6.10 14.50
N TRP A 300 -15.27 6.43 13.44
CA TRP A 300 -16.72 6.21 13.39
C TRP A 300 -17.06 4.74 13.61
N MET A 301 -16.41 3.83 12.88
CA MET A 301 -16.63 2.40 13.04
C MET A 301 -16.29 1.87 14.45
N ALA A 302 -15.26 2.41 15.09
CA ALA A 302 -14.93 2.06 16.46
C ALA A 302 -15.99 2.56 17.46
N LEU A 303 -16.55 3.76 17.26
CA LEU A 303 -17.68 4.27 18.03
C LEU A 303 -18.94 3.42 17.83
N GLU A 304 -19.13 2.85 16.64
CA GLU A 304 -20.21 1.93 16.35
C GLU A 304 -19.95 0.49 16.82
N GLY A 305 -18.84 0.20 17.52
CA GLY A 305 -18.54 -1.12 18.07
C GLY A 305 -18.13 -2.17 17.04
N VAL A 306 -17.77 -1.76 15.82
CA VAL A 306 -17.32 -2.68 14.76
C VAL A 306 -15.83 -2.96 14.94
N GLU A 307 -15.47 -4.23 15.14
CA GLU A 307 -14.06 -4.64 15.27
C GLU A 307 -13.25 -4.24 14.03
N ASN A 308 -12.17 -3.50 14.29
CA ASN A 308 -11.30 -3.01 13.24
C ASN A 308 -10.40 -4.15 12.75
N ARG A 309 -10.82 -4.88 11.70
CA ARG A 309 -10.00 -5.94 11.09
C ARG A 309 -8.69 -5.41 10.49
N ASN A 310 -8.63 -4.12 10.18
CA ASN A 310 -7.43 -3.45 9.69
C ASN A 310 -6.80 -2.64 10.83
N ASP A 311 -5.81 -3.24 11.47
CA ASP A 311 -5.00 -2.60 12.49
C ASP A 311 -4.34 -1.34 11.89
N TRP A 312 -4.63 -0.15 12.44
CA TRP A 312 -4.00 1.12 12.02
C TRP A 312 -2.46 1.06 12.04
N ARG A 313 -1.93 0.14 12.85
CA ARG A 313 -0.51 -0.21 12.95
C ARG A 313 0.02 -0.95 11.71
N ALA A 314 -0.80 -1.71 11.00
CA ALA A 314 -0.41 -2.46 9.80
C ALA A 314 -0.23 -1.55 8.58
N ALA A 315 -1.06 -0.51 8.43
CA ALA A 315 -1.02 0.40 7.27
C ALA A 315 0.23 1.29 7.20
N ARG A 316 0.92 1.52 8.32
CA ARG A 316 2.25 2.17 8.39
C ARG A 316 3.42 1.18 8.45
N ARG A 317 3.17 -0.11 8.70
CA ARG A 317 4.21 -1.15 8.79
C ARG A 317 4.54 -1.78 7.44
N ASN A 318 3.61 -1.78 6.48
CA ASN A 318 3.81 -2.42 5.17
C ASN A 318 4.07 -1.40 4.05
N GLU A 319 5.20 -0.69 4.12
CA GLU A 319 5.85 -0.23 2.88
C GLU A 319 6.87 -1.30 2.49
N THR A 320 6.55 -2.08 1.48
CA THR A 320 7.39 -3.16 0.96
C THR A 320 8.61 -2.58 0.23
N THR A 321 9.76 -3.24 0.35
CA THR A 321 11.00 -2.83 -0.32
C THR A 321 11.00 -3.36 -1.76
N SER A 322 11.01 -2.49 -2.78
CA SER A 322 11.12 -2.88 -4.19
C SER A 322 12.57 -2.98 -4.68
N ALA A 323 12.81 -3.69 -5.79
CA ALA A 323 14.13 -3.76 -6.42
C ALA A 323 14.64 -2.36 -6.85
N LEU A 324 13.74 -1.50 -7.35
CA LEU A 324 14.03 -0.08 -7.61
C LEU A 324 14.42 0.68 -6.33
N GLY A 325 13.77 0.38 -5.20
CA GLY A 325 14.10 0.97 -3.90
C GLY A 325 15.48 0.57 -3.38
N VAL A 326 15.91 -0.67 -3.61
CA VAL A 326 17.25 -1.17 -3.26
C VAL A 326 18.32 -0.55 -4.16
N MET A 327 18.13 -0.63 -5.48
CA MET A 327 19.07 -0.07 -6.46
C MET A 327 19.16 1.46 -6.37
N GLY A 328 18.06 2.12 -6.01
CA GLY A 328 17.95 3.58 -5.87
C GLY A 328 18.51 4.13 -4.56
N GLY A 329 18.96 3.27 -3.65
CA GLY A 329 19.39 3.67 -2.31
C GLY A 329 18.26 4.14 -1.38
N TYR A 330 16.99 4.12 -1.83
CA TYR A 330 15.84 4.47 -0.99
C TYR A 330 15.67 3.51 0.20
N ALA A 331 15.88 2.21 -0.03
CA ALA A 331 15.86 1.22 1.03
C ALA A 331 16.93 1.54 2.09
N ALA A 332 18.14 1.90 1.64
CA ALA A 332 19.23 2.33 2.51
C ALA A 332 18.87 3.60 3.28
N LEU A 333 18.38 4.65 2.61
CA LEU A 333 17.92 5.88 3.27
C LEU A 333 16.88 5.63 4.37
N ARG A 334 15.87 4.81 4.07
CA ARG A 334 14.81 4.47 5.03
C ARG A 334 15.36 3.71 6.23
N GLU A 335 16.26 2.78 5.97
CA GLU A 335 16.87 1.94 7.00
C GLU A 335 17.89 2.70 7.85
N THR A 336 18.67 3.61 7.29
CA THR A 336 19.56 4.52 8.02
C THR A 336 18.77 5.46 8.93
N LEU A 337 17.68 6.03 8.40
CA LEU A 337 16.92 7.04 9.13
C LEU A 337 15.98 6.45 10.19
N GLN A 338 15.71 5.12 10.18
CA GLN A 338 14.82 4.39 11.10
C GLN A 338 13.67 5.25 11.65
N MET A 339 12.89 5.86 10.75
CA MET A 339 11.83 6.82 11.12
C MET A 339 10.61 6.15 11.79
N GLN A 340 10.71 4.86 12.07
CA GLN A 340 9.70 4.09 12.78
C GLN A 340 9.42 4.69 14.16
N LEU A 341 8.15 4.70 14.52
CA LEU A 341 7.66 5.15 15.82
C LEU A 341 7.87 4.06 16.86
N ILE A 342 8.37 4.44 18.04
CA ILE A 342 8.41 3.54 19.19
C ILE A 342 6.98 3.23 19.66
N THR A 343 6.74 2.02 20.16
CA THR A 343 5.42 1.60 20.66
C THR A 343 5.57 1.07 22.08
N PRO A 344 5.02 1.73 23.11
CA PRO A 344 5.09 1.23 24.48
C PRO A 344 4.14 0.06 24.75
N LEU A 345 4.59 -0.85 25.61
CA LEU A 345 3.83 -1.96 26.16
C LEU A 345 3.01 -1.45 27.36
N GLU A 346 1.84 -0.85 27.09
CA GLU A 346 0.89 -0.29 28.08
C GLU A 346 1.46 0.76 29.09
N GLY A 347 0.59 1.45 29.84
CA GLY A 347 1.01 2.39 30.90
C GLY A 347 1.22 3.87 30.50
N ALA A 348 0.60 4.34 29.42
CA ALA A 348 0.76 5.71 28.90
C ALA A 348 0.39 6.85 29.89
N SER A 349 -0.45 6.57 30.89
CA SER A 349 -0.96 7.54 31.89
C SER A 349 -0.12 7.59 33.18
N ALA A 350 1.01 6.88 33.24
CA ALA A 350 1.90 6.87 34.41
C ALA A 350 2.62 8.23 34.62
N ALA A 351 3.03 8.51 35.86
CA ALA A 351 3.78 9.73 36.18
C ALA A 351 5.14 9.77 35.47
N ARG A 352 5.51 10.96 34.97
CA ARG A 352 6.81 11.21 34.31
C ARG A 352 7.86 11.52 35.38
N THR A 353 8.67 10.54 35.75
CA THR A 353 9.62 10.66 36.87
C THR A 353 11.07 10.40 36.48
N ILE A 354 11.31 9.86 35.29
CA ILE A 354 12.66 9.50 34.82
C ILE A 354 13.22 10.65 33.98
N SER A 355 14.41 11.13 34.28
CA SER A 355 15.08 12.13 33.45
C SER A 355 15.46 11.54 32.10
N VAL A 356 15.11 12.20 30.99
CA VAL A 356 15.48 11.74 29.64
C VAL A 356 17.00 11.57 29.53
N SER A 357 17.75 12.46 30.18
CA SER A 357 19.21 12.46 30.19
C SER A 357 19.84 11.25 30.87
N SER A 358 19.05 10.46 31.61
CA SER A 358 19.49 9.21 32.24
C SER A 358 19.26 7.98 31.37
N ILE A 359 18.60 8.15 30.21
CA ILE A 359 18.33 7.09 29.25
C ILE A 359 19.49 7.03 28.26
N GLU A 360 20.12 5.86 28.16
CA GLU A 360 21.20 5.66 27.19
C GLU A 360 20.64 5.60 25.77
N GLY A 361 21.13 6.51 24.91
CA GLY A 361 20.88 6.45 23.47
C GLY A 361 21.74 5.40 22.78
N VAL A 362 21.64 5.34 21.45
CA VAL A 362 22.44 4.44 20.60
C VAL A 362 23.95 4.73 20.74
N GLN A 363 24.74 3.71 21.13
CA GLN A 363 26.18 3.82 21.49
C GLN A 363 27.16 3.50 20.36
N VAL A 364 26.69 3.46 19.11
CA VAL A 364 27.52 3.11 17.94
C VAL A 364 28.62 4.16 17.73
N LYS A 365 29.84 3.76 17.37
CA LYS A 365 30.99 4.69 17.24
C LYS A 365 30.87 5.52 15.96
N ALA A 366 31.43 6.73 15.95
CA ALA A 366 31.63 7.48 14.72
C ALA A 366 32.87 6.96 13.98
N HIS A 367 32.93 7.15 12.66
CA HIS A 367 34.13 6.84 11.88
C HIS A 367 35.32 7.71 12.31
N PRO A 368 36.56 7.21 12.18
CA PRO A 368 37.76 7.97 12.47
C PRO A 368 38.07 8.97 11.32
N TYR A 369 37.19 9.93 11.07
CA TYR A 369 37.29 10.83 9.90
C TYR A 369 38.60 11.63 9.85
N GLU A 370 39.19 11.99 11.00
CA GLU A 370 40.50 12.66 11.02
C GLU A 370 41.63 11.75 10.51
N GLU A 371 41.57 10.44 10.80
CA GLU A 371 42.50 9.45 10.23
C GLU A 371 42.22 9.25 8.74
N MET A 372 40.94 9.18 8.35
CA MET A 372 40.53 9.05 6.94
C MET A 372 40.92 10.25 6.07
N LEU A 373 41.00 11.45 6.67
CA LEU A 373 41.51 12.66 6.01
C LEU A 373 43.04 12.63 5.81
N ASP A 374 43.77 11.78 6.54
CA ASP A 374 45.23 11.58 6.42
C ASP A 374 46.01 12.92 6.42
N GLY A 375 45.64 13.82 7.34
CA GLY A 375 46.26 15.14 7.48
C GLY A 375 45.94 16.15 6.35
N LYS A 376 45.07 15.81 5.40
CA LYS A 376 44.59 16.73 4.36
C LYS A 376 43.46 17.62 4.89
N PRO A 377 43.31 18.85 4.36
CA PRO A 377 42.25 19.75 4.78
C PRO A 377 40.83 19.28 4.39
N GLY A 378 40.69 18.36 3.44
CA GLY A 378 39.40 17.93 2.88
C GLY A 378 38.73 18.99 2.02
N GLY A 379 37.46 18.76 1.65
CA GLY A 379 36.63 19.74 0.94
C GLY A 379 36.13 20.86 1.85
N GLN A 380 35.75 22.00 1.27
CA GLN A 380 35.27 23.17 2.01
C GLN A 380 34.04 23.79 1.34
N LEU A 381 33.10 24.25 2.17
CA LEU A 381 31.92 24.99 1.73
C LEU A 381 31.58 26.07 2.76
N ALA A 382 31.68 27.34 2.36
CA ALA A 382 31.56 28.47 3.29
C ALA A 382 30.20 28.55 3.99
N LEU A 383 29.08 28.27 3.31
CA LEU A 383 27.76 28.28 3.94
C LEU A 383 27.56 27.16 4.98
N ALA A 384 28.29 26.04 4.86
CA ALA A 384 28.27 24.99 5.88
C ALA A 384 28.96 25.44 7.18
N GLU A 385 29.77 26.51 7.16
CA GLU A 385 30.36 27.10 8.37
C GLU A 385 29.31 27.80 9.26
N LEU A 386 28.11 27.99 8.74
CA LEU A 386 26.97 28.61 9.43
C LEU A 386 25.93 27.56 9.87
N ALA A 387 26.15 26.29 9.57
CA ALA A 387 25.24 25.20 9.87
C ALA A 387 25.63 24.49 11.18
N PRO A 388 24.69 24.29 12.12
CA PRO A 388 24.93 23.40 13.25
C PRO A 388 25.26 21.98 12.78
N VAL A 389 26.09 21.26 13.54
CA VAL A 389 26.52 19.90 13.19
C VAL A 389 25.39 18.87 13.24
N ASP A 390 24.31 19.15 13.97
CA ASP A 390 23.17 18.27 14.23
C ASP A 390 21.93 18.64 13.40
N HIS A 391 22.14 19.16 12.20
CA HIS A 391 21.07 19.57 11.26
C HIS A 391 21.26 18.93 9.89
N LEU A 392 20.15 18.63 9.22
CA LEU A 392 20.16 18.39 7.78
C LEU A 392 20.58 19.69 7.09
N PHE A 393 21.62 19.60 6.28
CA PHE A 393 22.15 20.70 5.51
C PHE A 393 21.83 20.52 4.04
N VAL A 394 21.10 21.46 3.44
CA VAL A 394 20.80 21.47 2.00
C VAL A 394 21.35 22.74 1.38
N TYR A 395 22.41 22.61 0.61
CA TYR A 395 23.04 23.68 -0.16
C TYR A 395 22.47 23.77 -1.57
N LEU A 396 22.28 25.00 -2.04
CA LEU A 396 21.80 25.35 -3.36
C LEU A 396 22.77 26.35 -3.98
N ALA A 397 23.55 25.86 -4.95
CA ALA A 397 24.52 26.67 -5.68
C ALA A 397 23.83 27.64 -6.66
N GLN A 398 22.65 27.28 -7.16
CA GLN A 398 21.85 28.09 -8.08
C GLN A 398 20.41 28.17 -7.58
N PRO A 399 20.08 29.12 -6.69
CA PRO A 399 18.75 29.21 -6.08
C PRO A 399 17.60 29.41 -7.07
N GLU A 400 17.83 30.02 -8.24
CA GLU A 400 16.83 30.14 -9.31
C GLU A 400 16.37 28.78 -9.85
N ALA A 401 17.22 27.75 -9.74
CA ALA A 401 16.88 26.40 -10.13
C ALA A 401 15.85 25.72 -9.21
N LEU A 402 15.50 26.34 -8.08
CA LEU A 402 14.34 25.94 -7.29
C LEU A 402 13.02 26.17 -8.04
N LEU A 403 12.93 27.19 -8.91
CA LEU A 403 11.65 27.58 -9.51
C LEU A 403 11.06 26.47 -10.39
N PRO A 404 11.81 25.81 -11.30
CA PRO A 404 11.29 24.65 -12.04
C PRO A 404 10.93 23.46 -11.14
N ILE A 405 11.62 23.31 -10.00
CA ILE A 405 11.32 22.26 -9.02
C ILE A 405 9.98 22.55 -8.32
N LEU A 406 9.69 23.81 -8.01
CA LEU A 406 8.40 24.24 -7.44
C LEU A 406 7.27 24.19 -8.50
N ASP A 407 7.57 24.58 -9.74
CA ASP A 407 6.60 24.63 -10.85
C ASP A 407 6.14 23.25 -11.33
N ASN A 408 7.10 22.36 -11.61
CA ASN A 408 6.84 21.08 -12.29
C ASN A 408 7.59 19.90 -11.63
N GLY A 409 8.66 20.17 -10.88
CA GLY A 409 9.44 19.13 -10.21
C GLY A 409 8.73 18.50 -9.02
N ALA A 410 7.84 19.24 -8.34
CA ALA A 410 7.01 18.71 -7.28
C ALA A 410 6.02 17.69 -7.83
N ASP A 411 5.48 17.92 -9.03
CA ASP A 411 4.64 16.96 -9.74
C ASP A 411 5.44 15.77 -10.25
N PHE A 412 6.62 15.96 -10.84
CA PHE A 412 7.51 14.87 -11.26
C PHE A 412 7.98 13.99 -10.09
N ILE A 413 8.43 14.60 -8.98
CA ILE A 413 8.86 13.90 -7.76
C ILE A 413 7.65 13.29 -7.04
N SER A 414 6.48 13.94 -7.05
CA SER A 414 5.23 13.38 -6.52
C SER A 414 4.69 12.25 -7.40
N GLU A 415 4.94 12.25 -8.71
CA GLU A 415 4.57 11.18 -9.62
C GLU A 415 5.52 10.00 -9.49
N LEU A 416 6.83 10.22 -9.43
CA LEU A 416 7.82 9.20 -9.07
C LEU A 416 7.54 8.64 -7.68
N GLY A 417 7.44 9.50 -6.67
CA GLY A 417 7.17 9.14 -5.28
C GLY A 417 5.80 8.49 -5.08
N GLY A 418 4.76 8.98 -5.75
CA GLY A 418 3.41 8.39 -5.72
C GLY A 418 3.33 7.04 -6.46
N THR A 419 4.11 6.85 -7.52
CA THR A 419 4.25 5.55 -8.19
C THR A 419 4.99 4.53 -7.31
N LEU A 420 5.94 5.01 -6.48
CA LEU A 420 6.73 4.19 -5.56
C LEU A 420 6.03 3.92 -4.21
N THR A 421 5.19 4.83 -3.72
CA THR A 421 4.54 4.76 -2.39
C THR A 421 3.03 4.54 -2.44
N GLY A 422 2.40 4.63 -3.61
CA GLY A 422 0.97 4.44 -3.82
C GLY A 422 0.04 5.53 -3.26
N ASN A 423 0.55 6.49 -2.48
CA ASN A 423 -0.25 7.54 -1.85
C ASN A 423 -0.22 8.85 -2.66
N ARG A 424 -1.40 9.40 -2.99
CA ARG A 424 -1.56 10.67 -3.72
C ARG A 424 -2.31 11.73 -2.91
N ILE A 425 -1.60 12.28 -1.93
CA ILE A 425 -2.10 13.31 -1.01
C ILE A 425 -1.32 14.61 -1.21
N LYS A 426 -2.02 15.76 -1.19
CA LYS A 426 -1.42 17.09 -1.21
C LYS A 426 -1.35 17.65 0.21
N TYR A 427 -0.15 17.98 0.68
CA TYR A 427 0.12 18.57 2.00
C TYR A 427 0.45 20.07 1.95
N ASN A 428 0.51 20.67 0.75
CA ASN A 428 0.84 22.08 0.51
C ASN A 428 2.05 22.60 1.32
N LEU A 429 3.11 21.78 1.45
CA LEU A 429 4.25 22.07 2.30
C LEU A 429 4.94 23.39 1.93
N GLU A 430 5.12 23.65 0.64
CA GLU A 430 5.68 24.91 0.14
C GLU A 430 4.92 26.12 0.71
N GLN A 431 3.61 26.18 0.46
CA GLN A 431 2.76 27.27 0.93
C GLN A 431 2.77 27.38 2.46
N ARG A 432 2.75 26.25 3.18
CA ARG A 432 2.82 26.22 4.64
C ARG A 432 4.11 26.85 5.18
N TYR A 433 5.27 26.48 4.65
CA TYR A 433 6.55 27.00 5.14
C TYR A 433 6.84 28.43 4.66
N LEU A 434 6.40 28.81 3.45
CA LEU A 434 6.46 30.20 3.00
C LEU A 434 5.58 31.11 3.87
N ALA A 435 4.36 30.68 4.20
CA ALA A 435 3.49 31.41 5.11
C ALA A 435 4.11 31.58 6.51
N ARG A 436 4.77 30.53 7.05
CA ARG A 436 5.52 30.63 8.32
C ARG A 436 6.66 31.64 8.25
N MET A 437 7.29 31.79 7.08
CA MET A 437 8.31 32.82 6.85
C MET A 437 7.74 34.20 6.52
N GLY A 438 6.42 34.34 6.32
CA GLY A 438 5.79 35.59 5.92
C GLY A 438 6.02 35.94 4.45
N LEU A 439 6.27 34.93 3.62
CA LEU A 439 6.56 35.06 2.19
C LEU A 439 5.41 34.50 1.35
N SER A 440 5.14 35.14 0.21
CA SER A 440 4.32 34.54 -0.85
C SER A 440 5.21 33.89 -1.90
N GLU A 441 4.65 32.92 -2.62
CA GLU A 441 5.32 32.27 -3.76
C GLU A 441 5.70 33.30 -4.84
N GLU A 442 4.82 34.27 -5.12
CA GLU A 442 5.06 35.34 -6.09
C GLU A 442 6.26 36.21 -5.69
N TRP A 443 6.35 36.53 -4.39
CA TRP A 443 7.48 37.28 -3.86
C TRP A 443 8.78 36.46 -3.96
N LEU A 444 8.74 35.17 -3.60
CA LEU A 444 9.91 34.28 -3.71
C LEU A 444 10.41 34.21 -5.15
N ARG A 445 9.49 34.05 -6.11
CA ARG A 445 9.80 34.04 -7.55
C ARG A 445 10.47 35.34 -7.99
N LEU A 446 9.91 36.48 -7.59
CA LEU A 446 10.49 37.79 -7.91
C LEU A 446 11.87 37.95 -7.28
N PHE A 447 12.04 37.51 -6.04
CA PHE A 447 13.29 37.57 -5.29
C PHE A 447 14.38 36.73 -5.95
N LEU A 448 14.07 35.47 -6.31
CA LEU A 448 15.02 34.59 -6.97
C LEU A 448 15.38 35.09 -8.38
N LYS A 449 14.39 35.47 -9.21
CA LYS A 449 14.62 36.00 -10.57
C LYS A 449 15.36 37.34 -10.62
N SER A 450 15.49 38.03 -9.48
CA SER A 450 16.29 39.27 -9.41
C SER A 450 17.79 39.04 -9.65
N GLY A 451 18.25 37.78 -9.60
CA GLY A 451 19.68 37.42 -9.62
C GLY A 451 20.44 37.95 -8.40
N GLY A 452 19.71 38.32 -7.34
CA GLY A 452 20.27 38.93 -6.13
C GLY A 452 20.86 37.92 -5.16
N VAL A 453 20.49 36.64 -5.25
CA VAL A 453 20.99 35.54 -4.42
C VAL A 453 22.05 34.76 -5.20
N LYS A 454 23.25 34.65 -4.63
CA LYS A 454 24.36 33.88 -5.23
C LYS A 454 24.23 32.39 -4.98
N GLU A 455 23.99 32.05 -3.72
CA GLU A 455 23.94 30.69 -3.18
C GLU A 455 23.10 30.73 -1.90
N CYS A 456 22.48 29.62 -1.51
CA CYS A 456 21.81 29.54 -0.23
C CYS A 456 21.91 28.14 0.40
N ALA A 457 21.68 28.07 1.70
CA ALA A 457 21.60 26.85 2.46
C ALA A 457 20.29 26.83 3.25
N VAL A 458 19.65 25.67 3.28
CA VAL A 458 18.46 25.37 4.06
C VAL A 458 18.89 24.39 5.16
N LEU A 459 18.57 24.75 6.40
CA LEU A 459 18.95 24.03 7.61
C LEU A 459 17.69 23.53 8.31
N LEU A 460 17.67 22.23 8.59
CA LEU A 460 16.53 21.53 9.16
C LEU A 460 16.97 20.78 10.44
N PRO A 461 16.35 21.04 11.60
CA PRO A 461 16.67 20.39 12.86
C PRO A 461 16.23 18.92 12.91
N ASP A 462 15.28 18.53 12.05
CA ASP A 462 14.75 17.18 11.88
C ASP A 462 14.12 17.01 10.47
N LEU A 463 13.58 15.82 10.17
CA LEU A 463 12.99 15.49 8.85
C LEU A 463 11.45 15.53 8.83
N PHE A 464 10.81 16.06 9.87
CA PHE A 464 9.35 15.96 10.07
C PHE A 464 8.58 17.08 9.35
N LEU A 465 8.90 17.36 8.09
CA LEU A 465 8.29 18.44 7.31
C LEU A 465 6.76 18.31 7.22
N LEU A 466 6.23 17.09 7.07
CA LEU A 466 4.80 16.78 7.03
C LEU A 466 4.10 17.09 8.36
N ASP A 467 4.64 16.55 9.45
CA ASP A 467 4.11 16.76 10.80
C ASP A 467 4.47 18.15 11.37
N GLY A 468 5.24 18.97 10.66
CA GLY A 468 5.75 20.26 11.14
C GLY A 468 7.13 20.18 11.80
N THR A 469 8.07 20.99 11.29
CA THR A 469 9.39 21.24 11.87
C THR A 469 9.74 22.73 11.76
N ASP A 470 10.88 23.16 12.30
CA ASP A 470 11.39 24.52 12.11
C ASP A 470 12.39 24.58 10.95
N LEU A 471 12.52 25.74 10.32
CA LEU A 471 13.32 25.92 9.11
C LEU A 471 14.19 27.17 9.23
N THR A 472 15.47 27.05 8.89
CA THR A 472 16.37 28.21 8.76
C THR A 472 16.99 28.25 7.37
N VAL A 473 16.93 29.40 6.71
CA VAL A 473 17.54 29.63 5.40
C VAL A 473 18.62 30.69 5.52
N VAL A 474 19.79 30.41 4.98
CA VAL A 474 20.94 31.31 4.92
C VAL A 474 21.28 31.56 3.46
N ALA A 475 21.10 32.79 2.99
CA ALA A 475 21.29 33.18 1.60
C ALA A 475 22.43 34.19 1.49
N ARG A 476 23.40 33.93 0.60
CA ARG A 476 24.44 34.89 0.25
C ARG A 476 23.97 35.77 -0.89
N LEU A 477 24.04 37.08 -0.73
CA LEU A 477 23.55 38.04 -1.71
C LEU A 477 24.67 38.59 -2.59
N SER A 478 24.47 38.56 -3.90
CA SER A 478 25.36 39.18 -4.89
C SER A 478 25.24 40.71 -4.91
N LYS A 479 24.05 41.24 -4.62
CA LYS A 479 23.74 42.68 -4.69
C LYS A 479 22.92 43.15 -3.49
N PRO A 480 23.49 43.18 -2.27
CA PRO A 480 22.76 43.53 -1.04
C PRO A 480 21.97 44.85 -1.11
N ALA A 481 22.51 45.86 -1.81
CA ALA A 481 21.89 47.17 -1.95
C ALA A 481 20.54 47.15 -2.71
N LEU A 482 20.36 46.19 -3.64
CA LEU A 482 19.12 46.04 -4.42
C LEU A 482 18.06 45.21 -3.68
N ILE A 483 18.47 44.38 -2.72
CA ILE A 483 17.58 43.50 -1.96
C ILE A 483 16.94 44.21 -0.77
N LYS A 484 17.66 45.16 -0.15
CA LYS A 484 17.17 45.91 1.02
C LYS A 484 15.78 46.57 0.82
N PRO A 485 15.49 47.24 -0.30
CA PRO A 485 14.14 47.77 -0.56
C PRO A 485 13.06 46.69 -0.72
N LEU A 486 13.41 45.53 -1.26
CA LEU A 486 12.49 44.40 -1.49
C LEU A 486 12.13 43.67 -0.17
N LEU A 487 13.02 43.69 0.82
CA LEU A 487 12.73 43.19 2.17
C LEU A 487 11.73 44.11 2.90
N ALA A 488 11.82 45.42 2.70
CA ALA A 488 10.89 46.37 3.30
C ALA A 488 9.44 46.16 2.80
N THR A 489 9.24 45.65 1.57
CA THR A 489 7.89 45.39 1.03
C THR A 489 7.17 44.22 1.71
N VAL A 490 7.91 43.34 2.40
CA VAL A 490 7.36 42.24 3.22
C VAL A 490 7.43 42.55 4.72
N GLY A 491 7.56 43.83 5.08
CA GLY A 491 7.55 44.27 6.48
C GLY A 491 8.82 43.92 7.26
N VAL A 492 9.90 43.57 6.57
CA VAL A 492 11.18 43.18 7.18
C VAL A 492 12.10 44.41 7.25
N ASP A 493 12.17 45.05 8.41
CA ASP A 493 13.09 46.18 8.67
C ASP A 493 14.39 45.71 9.32
N VAL A 494 15.27 45.07 8.54
CA VAL A 494 16.60 44.69 9.03
C VAL A 494 17.58 45.88 9.04
N LEU A 495 17.14 47.07 8.62
CA LEU A 495 17.98 48.25 8.41
C LEU A 495 18.28 49.01 9.71
N SER A 496 17.47 48.82 10.75
CA SER A 496 17.58 49.53 12.03
C SER A 496 18.37 48.80 13.13
N GLY A 497 18.84 47.56 12.88
CA GLY A 497 19.61 46.80 13.88
C GLY A 497 20.17 45.43 13.47
N GLY A 498 20.16 45.07 12.17
CA GLY A 498 20.71 43.78 11.70
C GLY A 498 19.87 42.55 12.05
N ARG A 499 18.76 42.72 12.80
CA ARG A 499 17.75 41.69 13.10
C ARG A 499 16.35 42.30 13.00
N SER A 500 15.38 41.51 12.57
CA SER A 500 13.95 41.86 12.53
C SER A 500 13.12 40.66 12.98
N ARG A 501 11.98 40.93 13.62
CA ARG A 501 10.96 39.93 13.97
C ARG A 501 9.68 40.34 13.27
N THR A 502 9.10 39.42 12.51
CA THR A 502 7.87 39.64 11.76
C THR A 502 6.81 38.67 12.25
N GLN A 503 5.63 39.19 12.59
CA GLN A 503 4.46 38.39 12.89
C GLN A 503 3.83 37.93 11.57
N THR A 504 3.57 36.63 11.44
CA THR A 504 2.90 36.02 10.27
C THR A 504 1.61 35.34 10.73
N ASP A 505 0.75 34.97 9.78
CA ASP A 505 -0.48 34.23 10.07
C ASP A 505 -0.21 32.82 10.61
N ALA A 506 1.00 32.29 10.37
CA ALA A 506 1.41 30.94 10.76
C ALA A 506 2.44 30.93 11.91
N GLY A 507 2.71 32.08 12.53
CA GLY A 507 3.58 32.19 13.71
C GLY A 507 4.55 33.38 13.62
N GLU A 508 5.72 33.20 14.20
CA GLU A 508 6.75 34.23 14.22
C GLU A 508 7.88 33.87 13.27
N CYS A 509 8.38 34.88 12.56
CA CYS A 509 9.53 34.75 11.68
C CYS A 509 10.65 35.68 12.13
N PHE A 510 11.87 35.17 12.14
CA PHE A 510 13.05 35.88 12.62
C PHE A 510 14.04 36.07 11.48
N TRP A 511 14.42 37.31 11.23
CA TRP A 511 15.31 37.71 10.16
C TRP A 511 16.61 38.29 10.73
N ALA A 512 17.72 38.03 10.08
CA ALA A 512 18.98 38.72 10.33
C ALA A 512 19.70 39.05 9.02
N PHE A 513 20.42 40.16 9.02
CA PHE A 513 21.23 40.61 7.90
C PHE A 513 22.61 41.01 8.43
N GLN A 514 23.64 40.25 8.03
CA GLN A 514 25.03 40.45 8.43
C GLN A 514 25.90 40.40 7.18
N ASP A 515 26.68 41.46 6.93
CA ASP A 515 27.52 41.61 5.73
C ASP A 515 26.76 41.41 4.40
N ASP A 516 26.97 40.29 3.72
CA ASP A 516 26.30 39.86 2.49
C ASP A 516 25.32 38.69 2.71
N LEU A 517 25.10 38.29 3.96
CA LEU A 517 24.25 37.16 4.35
C LEU A 517 22.88 37.64 4.83
N LEU A 518 21.83 37.10 4.22
CA LEU A 518 20.46 37.18 4.67
C LEU A 518 20.09 35.85 5.33
N MET A 519 19.65 35.90 6.58
CA MET A 519 19.25 34.73 7.35
C MET A 519 17.78 34.88 7.74
N VAL A 520 16.99 33.83 7.56
CA VAL A 520 15.58 33.77 7.96
C VAL A 520 15.33 32.45 8.68
N SER A 521 14.61 32.49 9.80
CA SER A 521 14.27 31.31 10.57
C SER A 521 12.85 31.39 11.11
N THR A 522 12.16 30.25 11.16
CA THR A 522 10.87 30.11 11.86
C THR A 522 11.02 29.99 13.38
N ARG A 523 12.27 29.99 13.90
CA ARG A 523 12.57 29.89 15.33
C ARG A 523 13.73 30.77 15.75
N ALA A 524 13.54 31.52 16.85
CA ALA A 524 14.57 32.42 17.38
C ALA A 524 15.87 31.68 17.78
N SER A 525 15.75 30.55 18.48
CA SER A 525 16.90 29.77 18.94
C SER A 525 17.74 29.21 17.79
N GLU A 526 17.12 28.84 16.67
CA GLU A 526 17.84 28.37 15.49
C GLU A 526 18.58 29.49 14.78
N LEU A 527 17.96 30.67 14.65
CA LEU A 527 18.66 31.86 14.15
C LEU A 527 19.85 32.25 15.06
N ASP A 528 19.67 32.18 16.37
CA ASP A 528 20.74 32.50 17.33
C ASP A 528 21.92 31.52 17.22
N ARG A 529 21.68 30.23 16.96
CA ARG A 529 22.74 29.24 16.70
C ARG A 529 23.55 29.59 15.45
N VAL A 530 22.88 29.92 14.34
CA VAL A 530 23.54 30.33 13.10
C VAL A 530 24.37 31.60 13.30
N LEU A 531 23.82 32.60 13.99
CA LEU A 531 24.53 33.84 14.31
C LEU A 531 25.74 33.62 15.24
N ALA A 532 25.64 32.68 16.18
CA ALA A 532 26.75 32.32 17.05
C ALA A 532 27.90 31.66 16.27
N LEU A 533 27.58 30.75 15.35
CA LEU A 533 28.57 30.13 14.44
C LEU A 533 29.25 31.17 13.56
N HIS A 534 28.47 32.11 13.00
CA HIS A 534 29.01 33.22 12.23
C HIS A 534 30.03 34.04 13.04
N LYS A 535 29.66 34.42 14.28
CA LYS A 535 30.50 35.22 15.18
C LYS A 535 31.80 34.50 15.57
N ASN A 536 31.77 33.17 15.69
CA ASN A 536 32.93 32.35 16.06
C ASN A 536 33.73 31.84 14.84
N GLY A 537 33.49 32.37 13.63
CA GLY A 537 34.23 31.96 12.43
C GLY A 537 34.00 30.49 12.03
N GLY A 538 32.82 29.96 12.35
CA GLY A 538 32.42 28.58 12.05
C GLY A 538 32.98 27.53 13.00
N GLU A 539 33.64 27.90 14.10
CA GLU A 539 34.09 26.91 15.09
C GLU A 539 32.89 26.13 15.68
N GLY A 540 32.93 24.81 15.60
CA GLY A 540 31.82 23.93 15.99
C GLY A 540 30.70 23.77 14.95
N SER A 541 30.89 24.27 13.72
CA SER A 541 29.93 24.10 12.63
C SER A 541 30.11 22.78 11.87
N LEU A 542 29.10 22.41 11.09
CA LEU A 542 29.17 21.33 10.11
C LEU A 542 30.34 21.52 9.14
N GLY A 543 30.51 22.73 8.59
CA GLY A 543 31.56 23.07 7.62
C GLY A 543 33.00 22.84 8.12
N LYS A 544 33.25 22.93 9.43
CA LYS A 544 34.58 22.67 10.03
C LYS A 544 34.75 21.22 10.49
N SER A 545 33.67 20.43 10.58
CA SER A 545 33.72 19.04 11.01
C SER A 545 34.61 18.18 10.09
N ALA A 546 35.32 17.22 10.66
CA ALA A 546 36.14 16.29 9.88
C ALA A 546 35.29 15.43 8.93
N GLU A 547 34.11 15.00 9.40
CA GLU A 547 33.16 14.20 8.63
C GLU A 547 32.74 14.90 7.33
N PHE A 548 32.33 16.16 7.40
CA PHE A 548 31.81 16.88 6.24
C PHE A 548 32.92 17.22 5.26
N ARG A 549 34.09 17.63 5.77
CA ARG A 549 35.30 17.86 4.97
C ARG A 549 35.71 16.59 4.22
N TYR A 550 35.62 15.42 4.85
CA TYR A 550 35.87 14.13 4.21
C TYR A 550 34.79 13.79 3.17
N MET A 551 33.51 13.95 3.50
CA MET A 551 32.41 13.64 2.58
C MET A 551 32.41 14.49 1.31
N LEU A 552 32.85 15.75 1.41
CA LEU A 552 33.10 16.60 0.23
C LEU A 552 34.28 16.13 -0.63
N THR A 553 35.15 15.23 -0.16
CA THR A 553 36.15 14.58 -1.02
C THR A 553 35.58 13.39 -1.78
N GLN A 554 34.57 12.71 -1.21
CA GLN A 554 33.92 11.55 -1.81
C GLN A 554 32.81 11.93 -2.80
N LEU A 555 32.13 13.05 -2.53
CA LEU A 555 31.13 13.65 -3.40
C LEU A 555 31.40 15.16 -3.51
N PRO A 556 32.40 15.57 -4.31
CA PRO A 556 32.81 16.97 -4.41
C PRO A 556 31.77 17.85 -5.10
N LEU A 557 31.77 19.14 -4.79
CA LEU A 557 31.01 20.12 -5.56
C LEU A 557 31.73 20.40 -6.90
N SER A 558 30.97 20.56 -7.97
CA SER A 558 31.47 20.92 -9.31
C SER A 558 30.70 22.12 -9.86
N GLU A 559 31.18 22.71 -10.96
CA GLU A 559 30.49 23.83 -11.62
C GLU A 559 29.03 23.49 -12.00
N PRO A 560 28.69 22.27 -12.48
CA PRO A 560 27.30 21.88 -12.76
C PRO A 560 26.47 21.55 -11.52
N THR A 561 27.03 21.59 -10.30
CA THR A 561 26.26 21.29 -9.09
C THR A 561 25.17 22.32 -8.87
N ARG A 562 23.94 21.82 -8.79
CA ARG A 562 22.73 22.60 -8.50
C ARG A 562 22.40 22.57 -7.01
N ALA A 563 22.43 21.37 -6.42
CA ALA A 563 22.11 21.15 -5.02
C ALA A 563 23.02 20.10 -4.37
N TYR A 564 23.22 20.21 -3.05
CA TYR A 564 23.93 19.25 -2.24
C TYR A 564 23.25 19.11 -0.87
N ALA A 565 22.79 17.91 -0.51
CA ALA A 565 22.19 17.64 0.79
C ALA A 565 23.08 16.70 1.61
N TYR A 566 23.16 16.93 2.91
CA TYR A 566 23.99 16.16 3.83
C TYR A 566 23.31 15.89 5.18
N CYS A 567 23.22 14.61 5.55
CA CYS A 567 22.87 14.15 6.89
C CYS A 567 24.16 13.73 7.60
N SER A 568 24.55 14.47 8.64
CA SER A 568 25.73 14.20 9.45
C SER A 568 25.49 13.10 10.51
N ASP A 569 26.56 12.52 11.06
CA ASP A 569 26.43 11.57 12.18
C ASP A 569 25.71 12.21 13.40
N PRO A 570 26.06 13.44 13.84
CA PRO A 570 25.33 14.11 14.93
C PRO A 570 23.85 14.34 14.63
N PHE A 571 23.48 14.65 13.37
CA PHE A 571 22.08 14.81 12.99
C PHE A 571 21.31 13.49 13.09
N ILE A 572 21.88 12.40 12.58
CA ILE A 572 21.23 11.08 12.64
C ILE A 572 21.09 10.62 14.09
N ARG A 573 22.13 10.81 14.93
CA ARG A 573 22.05 10.55 16.38
C ARG A 573 20.95 11.35 17.05
N LYS A 574 20.77 12.62 16.68
CA LYS A 574 19.66 13.45 17.17
C LYS A 574 18.32 12.85 16.76
N LEU A 575 18.15 12.38 15.52
CA LEU A 575 16.90 11.78 15.06
C LEU A 575 16.52 10.49 15.82
N VAL A 576 17.52 9.69 16.21
CA VAL A 576 17.33 8.43 16.96
C VAL A 576 17.48 8.57 18.47
N SER A 577 17.66 9.80 18.97
CA SER A 577 17.80 10.12 20.39
C SER A 577 16.52 9.84 21.19
N PRO A 578 16.62 9.60 22.52
CA PRO A 578 15.43 9.42 23.35
C PRO A 578 14.53 10.65 23.33
N GLU A 579 15.09 11.86 23.29
CA GLU A 579 14.35 13.12 23.22
C GLU A 579 13.47 13.18 21.98
N THR A 580 14.05 12.93 20.79
CA THR A 580 13.32 12.97 19.53
C THR A 580 12.31 11.84 19.44
N LYS A 581 12.68 10.60 19.76
CA LYS A 581 11.80 9.42 19.61
C LYS A 581 10.60 9.47 20.55
N ILE A 582 10.81 9.90 21.79
CA ILE A 582 9.71 10.07 22.75
C ILE A 582 8.88 11.32 22.40
N GLY A 583 9.50 12.39 21.92
CA GLY A 583 8.82 13.57 21.38
C GLY A 583 7.89 13.21 20.22
N GLN A 584 8.36 12.39 19.27
CA GLN A 584 7.58 11.86 18.16
C GLN A 584 6.39 11.04 18.65
N LEU A 585 6.61 10.11 19.59
CA LEU A 585 5.54 9.29 20.19
C LEU A 585 4.45 10.18 20.80
N ARG A 586 4.83 11.18 21.60
CA ARG A 586 3.88 12.10 22.24
C ARG A 586 3.12 12.93 21.22
N ARG A 587 3.79 13.43 20.17
CA ARG A 587 3.13 14.18 19.09
C ARG A 587 2.14 13.30 18.32
N VAL A 588 2.49 12.06 18.00
CA VAL A 588 1.58 11.13 17.31
C VAL A 588 0.35 10.80 18.17
N ARG A 589 0.51 10.61 19.48
CA ARG A 589 -0.62 10.45 20.40
C ARG A 589 -1.50 11.70 20.46
N ALA A 590 -0.89 12.89 20.40
CA ALA A 590 -1.65 14.12 20.32
C ALA A 590 -2.43 14.20 18.99
N MET A 591 -1.82 13.83 17.87
CA MET A 591 -2.51 13.74 16.58
C MET A 591 -3.70 12.79 16.62
N GLU A 592 -3.54 11.61 17.22
CA GLU A 592 -4.63 10.64 17.41
C GLU A 592 -5.80 11.27 18.17
N LYS A 593 -5.53 11.95 19.29
CA LYS A 593 -6.57 12.65 20.07
C LYS A 593 -7.25 13.77 19.28
N LEU A 594 -6.48 14.57 18.53
CA LEU A 594 -7.03 15.64 17.69
C LEU A 594 -7.93 15.06 16.59
N THR A 595 -7.49 14.00 15.92
CA THR A 595 -8.28 13.29 14.90
C THR A 595 -9.57 12.76 15.48
N VAL A 596 -9.52 12.10 16.64
CA VAL A 596 -10.70 11.52 17.29
C VAL A 596 -11.71 12.59 17.70
N LEU A 597 -11.26 13.74 18.20
CA LEU A 597 -12.14 14.87 18.54
C LEU A 597 -12.89 15.40 17.32
N THR A 598 -12.18 15.69 16.22
CA THR A 598 -12.81 16.15 14.98
C THR A 598 -13.71 15.07 14.39
N SER A 599 -13.31 13.79 14.45
CA SER A 599 -14.10 12.67 13.92
C SER A 599 -15.41 12.47 14.68
N GLY A 600 -15.36 12.49 16.02
CA GLY A 600 -16.55 12.39 16.86
C GLY A 600 -17.51 13.56 16.65
N ALA A 601 -16.97 14.78 16.51
CA ALA A 601 -17.79 15.96 16.20
C ALA A 601 -18.47 15.87 14.84
N LEU A 602 -17.76 15.38 13.81
CA LEU A 602 -18.36 15.12 12.50
C LEU A 602 -19.46 14.06 12.58
N LEU A 603 -19.25 12.97 13.33
CA LEU A 603 -20.29 11.94 13.49
C LEU A 603 -21.54 12.50 14.19
N ALA A 604 -21.36 13.32 15.22
CA ALA A 604 -22.47 13.98 15.90
C ALA A 604 -23.24 14.95 14.99
N GLU A 605 -22.54 15.69 14.12
CA GLU A 605 -23.18 16.50 13.07
C GLU A 605 -23.95 15.64 12.08
N GLN A 606 -23.35 14.52 11.66
CA GLN A 606 -23.99 13.54 10.77
C GLN A 606 -25.27 12.95 11.36
N ASP A 607 -25.29 12.74 12.68
CA ASP A 607 -26.46 12.27 13.43
C ASP A 607 -27.46 13.37 13.79
N GLY A 608 -27.25 14.61 13.32
CA GLY A 608 -28.19 15.70 13.49
C GLY A 608 -28.16 16.38 14.85
N PHE A 609 -27.17 16.12 15.70
CA PHE A 609 -27.02 16.85 16.97
C PHE A 609 -26.47 18.28 16.80
N GLY A 610 -26.17 18.67 15.57
CA GLY A 610 -25.56 19.95 15.24
C GLY A 610 -24.11 20.03 15.71
N ARG A 611 -23.57 21.25 15.71
CA ARG A 611 -22.15 21.49 16.01
C ARG A 611 -21.87 21.34 17.50
N ILE A 612 -21.26 20.23 17.91
CA ILE A 612 -20.76 20.04 19.27
C ILE A 612 -19.48 20.85 19.45
N GLN A 613 -19.42 21.66 20.52
CA GLN A 613 -18.30 22.58 20.78
C GLN A 613 -17.52 22.26 22.06
N SER A 614 -17.85 21.17 22.75
CA SER A 614 -17.16 20.77 23.97
C SER A 614 -16.89 19.27 24.03
N ILE A 615 -15.75 18.93 24.64
CA ILE A 615 -15.32 17.54 24.84
C ILE A 615 -16.27 16.82 25.80
N GLU A 616 -16.78 17.52 26.82
CA GLU A 616 -17.74 16.97 27.78
C GLU A 616 -19.05 16.57 27.09
N GLU A 617 -19.52 17.38 26.14
CA GLU A 617 -20.71 17.07 25.36
C GLU A 617 -20.48 15.88 24.41
N LEU A 618 -19.33 15.81 23.72
CA LEU A 618 -18.97 14.64 22.90
C LEU A 618 -18.99 13.36 23.73
N LYS A 619 -18.39 13.39 24.93
CA LYS A 619 -18.34 12.25 25.84
C LYS A 619 -19.73 11.86 26.34
N THR A 620 -20.53 12.84 26.78
CA THR A 620 -21.88 12.60 27.32
C THR A 620 -22.82 12.01 26.26
N LYS A 621 -22.64 12.39 25.00
CA LYS A 621 -23.45 11.91 23.87
C LYS A 621 -22.89 10.63 23.21
N GLY A 622 -21.77 10.08 23.69
CA GLY A 622 -21.20 8.84 23.16
C GLY A 622 -20.36 8.98 21.89
N TYR A 623 -19.98 10.20 21.50
CA TYR A 623 -19.15 10.48 20.31
C TYR A 623 -17.64 10.57 20.62
N LEU A 624 -17.22 9.95 21.71
CA LEU A 624 -15.81 9.84 22.09
C LEU A 624 -15.53 8.42 22.59
N PRO A 625 -14.54 7.69 22.04
CA PRO A 625 -14.24 6.33 22.48
C PRO A 625 -13.81 6.30 23.96
N GLU A 626 -14.39 5.39 24.74
CA GLU A 626 -14.07 5.26 26.18
C GLU A 626 -12.60 4.90 26.44
N THR A 627 -11.94 4.28 25.46
CA THR A 627 -10.53 3.88 25.51
C THR A 627 -9.55 5.04 25.44
N ILE A 628 -9.99 6.25 25.05
CA ILE A 628 -9.13 7.41 24.82
C ILE A 628 -9.39 8.48 25.89
N GLU A 629 -8.42 8.64 26.80
CA GLU A 629 -8.44 9.72 27.77
C GLU A 629 -8.01 11.06 27.14
N ILE A 630 -8.91 12.05 27.17
CA ILE A 630 -8.66 13.42 26.71
C ILE A 630 -8.72 14.37 27.91
N ASP A 631 -7.65 15.12 28.13
CA ASP A 631 -7.56 16.16 29.14
C ASP A 631 -8.14 17.48 28.60
N PRO A 632 -9.28 17.98 29.13
CA PRO A 632 -9.89 19.23 28.68
C PRO A 632 -9.04 20.49 28.93
N ALA A 633 -8.00 20.42 29.76
CA ALA A 633 -7.05 21.53 29.94
C ALA A 633 -6.01 21.60 28.81
N GLU A 634 -5.73 20.48 28.15
CA GLU A 634 -4.75 20.37 27.06
C GLU A 634 -5.40 20.41 25.67
N TYR A 635 -6.61 19.89 25.53
CA TYR A 635 -7.31 19.81 24.25
C TYR A 635 -8.60 20.65 24.25
N SER A 636 -8.88 21.29 23.12
CA SER A 636 -10.12 21.99 22.85
C SER A 636 -10.66 21.65 21.46
N LEU A 637 -11.97 21.86 21.28
CA LEU A 637 -12.65 21.74 20.00
C LEU A 637 -13.26 23.10 19.66
N GLU A 638 -12.87 23.68 18.53
CA GLU A 638 -13.36 24.97 18.08
C GLU A 638 -14.72 24.85 17.34
N PRO A 639 -15.51 25.94 17.22
CA PRO A 639 -16.81 25.92 16.52
C PRO A 639 -16.79 25.54 15.04
N ASP A 640 -15.59 25.52 14.44
CA ASP A 640 -15.35 25.16 13.05
C ASP A 640 -14.79 23.74 12.90
N LEU A 641 -14.94 22.90 13.93
CA LEU A 641 -14.49 21.50 14.03
C LEU A 641 -12.97 21.33 14.19
N THR A 642 -12.21 22.42 14.24
CA THR A 642 -10.76 22.35 14.46
C THR A 642 -10.48 21.89 15.88
N ALA A 643 -9.92 20.69 16.03
CA ALA A 643 -9.35 20.27 17.30
C ALA A 643 -7.99 20.94 17.51
N ARG A 644 -7.73 21.40 18.74
CA ARG A 644 -6.48 22.05 19.13
C ARG A 644 -5.92 21.42 20.39
N SER A 645 -4.60 21.27 20.41
CA SER A 645 -3.78 21.00 21.59
C SER A 645 -3.06 22.28 21.99
N ALA A 646 -3.09 22.63 23.28
CA ALA A 646 -2.38 23.78 23.82
C ALA A 646 -0.87 23.65 23.63
N THR A 647 -0.35 22.43 23.72
CA THR A 647 1.08 22.11 23.55
C THR A 647 1.48 21.93 22.08
N TYR A 648 0.69 21.20 21.29
CA TYR A 648 1.08 20.75 19.95
C TYR A 648 0.40 21.48 18.79
N GLY A 649 -0.60 22.33 19.03
CA GLY A 649 -1.31 23.06 17.98
C GLY A 649 -2.44 22.24 17.35
N THR A 650 -2.67 22.40 16.04
CA THR A 650 -3.74 21.71 15.29
C THR A 650 -3.12 20.71 14.31
N LEU A 651 -3.90 19.75 13.78
CA LEU A 651 -3.38 18.78 12.79
C LEU A 651 -2.76 19.46 11.55
N ALA A 652 -3.37 20.55 11.08
CA ALA A 652 -2.85 21.31 9.95
C ALA A 652 -1.61 22.15 10.26
N ASN A 653 -1.39 22.51 11.53
CA ASN A 653 -0.24 23.30 11.95
C ASN A 653 0.32 22.84 13.30
N LEU A 654 0.86 21.63 13.29
CA LEU A 654 1.54 21.05 14.44
C LEU A 654 2.86 21.78 14.71
N VAL A 655 3.19 21.89 16.00
CA VAL A 655 4.44 22.48 16.50
C VAL A 655 5.61 21.50 16.32
N ALA A 656 6.80 22.04 16.03
CA ALA A 656 8.05 21.26 15.92
C ALA A 656 8.40 20.56 17.24
N ILE A 657 9.01 19.37 17.17
CA ILE A 657 9.35 18.57 18.36
C ILE A 657 10.30 19.34 19.29
N ASP A 658 11.32 20.00 18.73
CA ASP A 658 12.31 20.76 19.50
C ASP A 658 11.70 21.94 20.29
N ALA A 659 10.49 22.38 19.93
CA ALA A 659 9.77 23.42 20.67
C ALA A 659 9.00 22.89 21.89
N VAL A 660 8.86 21.56 22.02
CA VAL A 660 8.24 20.89 23.17
C VAL A 660 9.28 19.93 23.79
N PRO A 661 10.24 20.46 24.57
CA PRO A 661 11.34 19.66 25.10
C PRO A 661 10.83 18.54 26.01
N VAL A 662 11.49 17.38 25.92
CA VAL A 662 11.19 16.20 26.73
C VAL A 662 12.21 16.10 27.86
N ASP A 663 11.90 16.62 29.04
CA ASP A 663 12.82 16.54 30.19
C ASP A 663 12.61 15.28 31.03
N LEU A 664 11.34 14.94 31.28
CA LEU A 664 10.92 13.80 32.09
C LEU A 664 10.04 12.84 31.29
N VAL A 665 10.25 11.55 31.50
CA VAL A 665 9.56 10.46 30.80
C VAL A 665 8.99 9.43 31.78
N THR A 666 8.01 8.68 31.30
CA THR A 666 7.41 7.55 32.02
C THR A 666 8.27 6.30 31.90
N ALA A 667 8.06 5.32 32.78
CA ALA A 667 8.74 4.02 32.67
C ALA A 667 8.43 3.31 31.35
N ALA A 668 7.17 3.37 30.88
CA ALA A 668 6.75 2.78 29.61
C ALA A 668 7.40 3.45 28.39
N GLU A 669 7.58 4.77 28.41
CA GLU A 669 8.31 5.49 27.35
C GLU A 669 9.79 5.11 27.32
N ALA A 670 10.42 4.98 28.51
CA ALA A 670 11.81 4.56 28.63
C ALA A 670 12.02 3.12 28.14
N GLU A 671 11.13 2.20 28.51
CA GLU A 671 11.16 0.80 28.07
C GLU A 671 10.94 0.69 26.55
N ALA A 672 9.96 1.41 26.00
CA ALA A 672 9.72 1.45 24.55
C ALA A 672 10.94 1.93 23.77
N TYR A 673 11.64 2.95 24.30
CA TYR A 673 12.89 3.41 23.72
C TYR A 673 14.01 2.38 23.87
N ALA A 674 14.12 1.70 25.02
CA ALA A 674 15.11 0.64 25.22
C ALA A 674 14.92 -0.53 24.23
N THR A 675 13.68 -0.98 24.00
CA THR A 675 13.36 -1.98 22.98
C THR A 675 13.71 -1.49 21.57
N TYR A 676 13.45 -0.22 21.27
CA TYR A 676 13.87 0.38 20.01
C TYR A 676 15.40 0.37 19.85
N VAL A 677 16.16 0.75 20.86
CA VAL A 677 17.63 0.73 20.85
C VAL A 677 18.16 -0.70 20.69
N GLU A 678 17.55 -1.69 21.35
CA GLU A 678 17.92 -3.10 21.19
C GLU A 678 17.73 -3.55 19.74
N ASN A 679 16.57 -3.25 19.15
CA ASN A 679 16.29 -3.56 17.75
C ASN A 679 17.23 -2.81 16.80
N TYR A 680 17.45 -1.52 17.04
CA TYR A 680 18.39 -0.70 16.26
C TYR A 680 19.81 -1.29 16.31
N SER A 681 20.29 -1.63 17.50
CA SER A 681 21.66 -2.14 17.70
C SER A 681 21.88 -3.56 17.13
N ARG A 682 20.81 -4.32 16.85
CA ARG A 682 20.92 -5.60 16.13
C ARG A 682 21.38 -5.42 14.69
N TYR A 683 20.92 -4.36 14.02
CA TYR A 683 21.29 -3.97 12.65
C TYR A 683 22.53 -3.06 12.62
N TRP A 684 22.83 -2.33 13.69
CA TRP A 684 23.90 -1.33 13.73
C TRP A 684 24.96 -1.69 14.77
N ARG A 685 26.02 -2.39 14.34
CA ARG A 685 27.07 -2.91 15.25
C ARG A 685 28.36 -2.10 15.28
N GLN A 686 28.67 -1.30 14.25
CA GLN A 686 30.01 -0.69 14.10
C GLN A 686 30.02 0.84 13.98
N PHE A 687 29.35 1.44 12.98
CA PHE A 687 29.31 2.91 12.79
C PHE A 687 27.94 3.42 12.30
N PHE A 688 27.67 4.72 12.43
CA PHE A 688 26.50 5.41 11.85
C PHE A 688 26.80 5.90 10.42
N ASP A 689 25.76 5.97 9.58
CA ASP A 689 25.92 6.32 8.17
C ASP A 689 25.67 7.81 7.84
N PRO A 690 26.66 8.71 7.69
CA PRO A 690 26.42 9.96 6.97
C PRO A 690 25.93 9.71 5.54
N ILE A 691 24.96 10.52 5.12
CA ILE A 691 24.34 10.46 3.80
C ILE A 691 24.65 11.77 3.08
N ALA A 692 25.23 11.68 1.88
CA ALA A 692 25.39 12.81 0.97
C ALA A 692 24.62 12.59 -0.34
N LEU A 693 23.89 13.61 -0.78
CA LEU A 693 23.20 13.63 -2.07
C LEU A 693 23.66 14.87 -2.85
N ARG A 694 24.04 14.70 -4.12
CA ARG A 694 24.39 15.79 -5.04
C ARG A 694 23.50 15.74 -6.27
N LEU A 695 22.97 16.89 -6.67
CA LEU A 695 22.24 17.07 -7.92
C LEU A 695 23.05 17.96 -8.87
N ASN A 696 23.29 17.48 -10.09
CA ASN A 696 24.01 18.18 -11.14
C ASN A 696 23.15 18.33 -12.41
N ASP A 697 23.39 19.42 -13.14
CA ASP A 697 22.99 19.54 -14.54
C ASP A 697 24.02 18.79 -15.41
N GLY A 698 23.59 17.71 -16.05
CA GLY A 698 24.39 16.91 -16.97
C GLY A 698 24.40 17.48 -18.39
N PRO A 699 25.26 16.95 -19.28
CA PRO A 699 25.28 17.34 -20.69
C PRO A 699 23.93 17.03 -21.37
N ASP A 700 23.59 17.84 -22.39
CA ASP A 700 22.38 17.70 -23.22
C ASP A 700 21.05 17.69 -22.45
N GLY A 701 20.96 18.43 -21.34
CA GLY A 701 19.73 18.55 -20.54
C GLY A 701 19.44 17.34 -19.63
N THR A 702 20.42 16.45 -19.44
CA THR A 702 20.31 15.32 -18.51
C THR A 702 20.38 15.84 -17.07
N MET A 703 19.58 15.27 -16.16
CA MET A 703 19.68 15.53 -14.72
C MET A 703 20.41 14.36 -14.06
N GLU A 704 21.43 14.63 -13.25
CA GLU A 704 22.20 13.61 -12.55
C GLU A 704 22.07 13.79 -11.03
N ALA A 705 21.63 12.74 -10.33
CA ALA A 705 21.57 12.68 -8.87
C ALA A 705 22.50 11.57 -8.37
N GLU A 706 23.44 11.91 -7.49
CA GLU A 706 24.39 10.96 -6.89
C GLU A 706 24.21 10.92 -5.38
N LEU A 707 24.02 9.72 -4.86
CA LEU A 707 23.88 9.40 -3.45
C LEU A 707 25.10 8.61 -2.98
N PHE A 708 25.65 8.99 -1.83
CA PHE A 708 26.78 8.32 -1.20
C PHE A 708 26.52 8.11 0.29
N ILE A 709 26.63 6.87 0.75
CA ILE A 709 26.33 6.42 2.12
C ILE A 709 27.55 5.68 2.68
N LEU A 710 27.99 6.01 3.91
CA LEU A 710 29.14 5.38 4.59
C LEU A 710 28.81 5.06 6.05
N PRO A 711 28.81 3.82 6.59
CA PRO A 711 29.17 2.56 5.93
C PRO A 711 27.98 1.74 5.42
N LEU A 712 28.24 0.49 5.03
CA LEU A 712 27.19 -0.45 4.67
C LEU A 712 26.34 -0.79 5.89
N ILE A 713 25.08 -0.40 5.82
CA ILE A 713 23.98 -1.00 6.56
C ILE A 713 24.10 -2.54 6.55
N ASP A 714 24.08 -3.16 7.73
CA ASP A 714 23.99 -4.62 7.91
C ASP A 714 22.52 -5.07 7.66
N SER A 715 22.02 -4.76 6.46
CA SER A 715 20.71 -5.23 6.01
C SER A 715 20.88 -6.51 5.23
N SER A 716 20.03 -7.51 5.50
CA SER A 716 20.03 -8.78 4.80
C SER A 716 19.94 -8.61 3.27
N ILE A 717 19.24 -7.57 2.82
CA ILE A 717 19.05 -7.25 1.40
C ILE A 717 20.34 -6.70 0.78
N TYR A 718 21.02 -5.72 1.39
CA TYR A 718 22.26 -5.17 0.83
C TYR A 718 23.45 -6.12 1.00
N GLN A 719 23.46 -6.98 2.03
CA GLN A 719 24.41 -8.09 2.12
C GLN A 719 24.24 -9.06 0.96
N MET A 720 23.00 -9.47 0.66
CA MET A 720 22.71 -10.31 -0.50
C MET A 720 23.20 -9.65 -1.79
N VAL A 721 22.89 -8.37 -2.03
CA VAL A 721 23.37 -7.68 -3.23
C VAL A 721 24.91 -7.59 -3.24
N ARG A 722 25.56 -7.29 -2.11
CA ARG A 722 27.03 -7.24 -2.00
C ARG A 722 27.71 -8.59 -2.22
N GLU A 723 27.07 -9.69 -1.84
CA GLU A 723 27.56 -11.05 -2.10
C GLU A 723 27.44 -11.42 -3.58
N VAL A 724 26.50 -10.80 -4.29
CA VAL A 724 26.24 -11.06 -5.71
C VAL A 724 27.09 -10.21 -6.65
N VAL A 725 27.11 -8.89 -6.46
CA VAL A 725 27.72 -7.95 -7.42
C VAL A 725 29.15 -7.60 -7.05
N ALA A 726 29.97 -7.33 -8.07
CA ALA A 726 31.34 -6.86 -7.92
C ALA A 726 31.37 -5.49 -7.22
N SER A 727 32.45 -5.26 -6.49
CA SER A 727 32.78 -4.03 -5.80
C SER A 727 33.82 -3.22 -6.56
N ARG A 728 34.09 -2.01 -6.10
CA ARG A 728 35.19 -1.17 -6.62
C ARG A 728 36.56 -1.84 -6.47
N GLU A 729 36.76 -2.64 -5.42
CA GLU A 729 38.03 -3.32 -5.13
C GLU A 729 38.36 -4.41 -6.14
N ASP A 730 37.34 -5.02 -6.76
CA ASP A 730 37.52 -6.07 -7.76
C ASP A 730 38.14 -5.52 -9.06
N GLN A 731 38.14 -4.19 -9.26
CA GLN A 731 38.73 -3.49 -10.42
C GLN A 731 38.28 -4.00 -11.80
N VAL A 732 37.12 -4.66 -11.86
CA VAL A 732 36.52 -5.14 -13.10
C VAL A 732 35.63 -4.04 -13.69
N PRO A 733 35.92 -3.47 -14.88
CA PRO A 733 35.02 -2.55 -15.56
C PRO A 733 33.79 -3.32 -16.06
N MET A 734 32.60 -2.71 -15.99
CA MET A 734 31.39 -3.30 -16.56
C MET A 734 31.20 -2.80 -18.00
N ARG A 735 31.31 -3.71 -18.98
CA ARG A 735 31.05 -3.44 -20.41
C ARG A 735 29.58 -3.71 -20.70
N VAL A 736 28.81 -2.67 -21.01
CA VAL A 736 27.35 -2.74 -21.19
C VAL A 736 27.02 -2.71 -22.68
N PRO A 737 26.40 -3.76 -23.26
CA PRO A 737 25.99 -3.76 -24.64
C PRO A 737 24.81 -2.80 -24.86
N THR A 738 24.82 -2.10 -25.98
CA THR A 738 23.71 -1.25 -26.45
C THR A 738 22.94 -2.00 -27.52
N PHE A 739 21.64 -2.23 -27.30
CA PHE A 739 20.78 -2.97 -28.23
C PHE A 739 20.00 -2.05 -29.18
N SER A 740 19.73 -2.56 -30.39
CA SER A 740 18.79 -1.98 -31.36
C SER A 740 17.82 -3.06 -31.87
N PRO A 741 16.49 -2.86 -31.83
CA PRO A 741 15.80 -1.71 -31.23
C PRO A 741 16.11 -1.58 -29.72
N GLU A 742 15.86 -0.39 -29.17
CA GLU A 742 16.07 -0.16 -27.73
C GLU A 742 15.15 -1.09 -26.93
N PRO A 743 15.65 -1.77 -25.88
CA PRO A 743 14.81 -2.55 -25.00
C PRO A 743 13.99 -1.60 -24.13
N VAL A 744 12.88 -2.08 -23.57
CA VAL A 744 12.10 -1.31 -22.60
C VAL A 744 12.87 -1.18 -21.29
N LEU A 745 13.56 -2.25 -20.90
CA LEU A 745 14.36 -2.34 -19.68
C LEU A 745 15.64 -3.13 -19.96
N GLN A 746 16.77 -2.69 -19.39
CA GLN A 746 18.01 -3.43 -19.39
C GLN A 746 18.63 -3.45 -17.99
N PHE A 747 18.77 -4.63 -17.42
CA PHE A 747 19.55 -4.86 -16.20
C PHE A 747 20.96 -5.33 -16.58
N SER A 748 21.97 -4.87 -15.84
CA SER A 748 23.38 -5.20 -16.06
C SER A 748 24.10 -5.29 -14.73
N ALA A 749 24.96 -6.29 -14.55
CA ALA A 749 25.75 -6.43 -13.34
C ALA A 749 27.07 -7.15 -13.64
N ASN A 750 28.12 -6.77 -12.92
CA ASN A 750 29.31 -7.62 -12.80
C ASN A 750 29.09 -8.56 -11.62
N LEU A 751 29.11 -9.86 -11.86
CA LEU A 751 28.92 -10.86 -10.81
C LEU A 751 30.26 -11.28 -10.21
N LYS A 752 30.28 -11.58 -8.91
CA LYS A 752 31.46 -12.15 -8.24
C LYS A 752 31.70 -13.59 -8.67
N ASP A 753 32.96 -14.03 -8.63
CA ASP A 753 33.36 -15.43 -8.92
C ASP A 753 32.62 -16.48 -8.06
N THR A 754 32.23 -16.12 -6.83
CA THR A 754 31.41 -16.96 -5.95
C THR A 754 30.03 -17.24 -6.55
N VAL A 755 29.39 -16.24 -7.15
CA VAL A 755 28.09 -16.39 -7.80
C VAL A 755 28.24 -17.08 -9.15
N TRP A 756 29.29 -16.75 -9.91
CA TRP A 756 29.57 -17.45 -11.15
C TRP A 756 29.74 -18.95 -10.94
N ARG A 757 30.32 -19.42 -9.82
CA ARG A 757 30.37 -20.86 -9.50
C ARG A 757 28.98 -21.49 -9.35
N LEU A 758 28.06 -20.84 -8.65
CA LEU A 758 26.68 -21.33 -8.48
C LEU A 758 25.93 -21.36 -9.82
N VAL A 759 26.03 -20.28 -10.60
CA VAL A 759 25.44 -20.19 -11.93
C VAL A 759 26.06 -21.22 -12.88
N THR A 760 27.37 -21.48 -12.76
CA THR A 760 28.10 -22.46 -13.56
C THR A 760 27.65 -23.87 -13.28
N GLU A 761 27.36 -24.25 -12.03
CA GLU A 761 26.85 -25.59 -11.72
C GLU A 761 25.53 -25.87 -12.45
N GLY A 762 24.56 -24.95 -12.38
CA GLY A 762 23.27 -25.12 -13.06
C GLY A 762 23.34 -24.98 -14.59
N LEU A 763 24.10 -24.01 -15.11
CA LEU A 763 24.28 -23.86 -16.56
C LEU A 763 25.09 -25.02 -17.15
N SER A 764 26.11 -25.52 -16.45
CA SER A 764 26.88 -26.67 -16.91
C SER A 764 26.00 -27.91 -17.02
N GLU A 765 25.11 -28.15 -16.06
CA GLU A 765 24.13 -29.24 -16.15
C GLU A 765 23.27 -29.07 -17.41
N ILE A 766 22.72 -27.88 -17.66
CA ILE A 766 21.92 -27.62 -18.86
C ILE A 766 22.71 -27.82 -20.16
N LEU A 767 23.87 -27.17 -20.27
CA LEU A 767 24.72 -27.13 -21.45
C LEU A 767 25.26 -28.53 -21.80
N THR A 768 25.76 -29.26 -20.80
CA THR A 768 26.38 -30.58 -21.01
C THR A 768 25.34 -31.70 -21.13
N GLN A 769 24.29 -31.69 -20.32
CA GLN A 769 23.33 -32.79 -20.25
C GLN A 769 22.25 -32.71 -21.33
N TYR A 770 21.81 -31.50 -21.70
CA TYR A 770 20.69 -31.33 -22.63
C TYR A 770 21.11 -30.87 -24.02
N TRP A 771 22.23 -30.14 -24.17
CA TRP A 771 22.64 -29.54 -25.44
C TRP A 771 24.01 -30.00 -25.96
N ASP A 772 24.68 -30.95 -25.28
CA ASP A 772 26.00 -31.49 -25.66
C ASP A 772 27.09 -30.41 -25.87
N VAL A 773 26.96 -29.26 -25.21
CA VAL A 773 27.97 -28.18 -25.23
C VAL A 773 29.06 -28.50 -24.21
N ASP A 774 30.33 -28.42 -24.63
CA ASP A 774 31.48 -28.66 -23.75
C ASP A 774 31.50 -27.66 -22.59
N SER A 775 31.58 -28.17 -21.35
CA SER A 775 31.70 -27.37 -20.13
C SER A 775 32.86 -26.36 -20.15
N ALA A 776 33.89 -26.58 -20.98
CA ALA A 776 35.00 -25.65 -21.18
C ALA A 776 34.56 -24.29 -21.77
N ILE A 777 33.34 -24.17 -22.31
CA ILE A 777 32.74 -22.89 -22.70
C ILE A 777 32.63 -21.92 -21.51
N MET A 778 32.51 -22.45 -20.29
CA MET A 778 32.38 -21.65 -19.06
C MET A 778 33.66 -20.87 -18.75
N ASP A 779 34.83 -21.40 -19.13
CA ASP A 779 36.12 -20.71 -18.98
C ASP A 779 36.23 -19.48 -19.88
N ASP A 780 35.41 -19.39 -20.92
CA ASP A 780 35.40 -18.26 -21.85
C ASP A 780 34.46 -17.14 -21.40
N LEU A 781 33.57 -17.37 -20.42
CA LEU A 781 32.60 -16.36 -19.97
C LEU A 781 33.26 -15.32 -19.07
N GLY A 782 32.96 -14.05 -19.36
CA GLY A 782 33.39 -12.89 -18.60
C GLY A 782 32.44 -12.56 -17.44
N PRO A 783 32.83 -11.59 -16.60
CA PRO A 783 32.12 -11.27 -15.36
C PRO A 783 30.79 -10.53 -15.58
N SER A 784 30.61 -9.88 -16.73
CA SER A 784 29.45 -9.02 -17.02
C SER A 784 28.25 -9.85 -17.50
N PHE A 785 27.13 -9.69 -16.79
CA PHE A 785 25.82 -10.26 -17.13
C PHE A 785 24.83 -9.15 -17.47
N HIS A 786 24.05 -9.32 -18.53
CA HIS A 786 23.04 -8.36 -18.97
C HIS A 786 21.73 -9.06 -19.31
N LEU A 787 20.61 -8.47 -18.92
CA LEU A 787 19.25 -8.88 -19.30
C LEU A 787 18.55 -7.69 -19.95
N ALA A 788 18.30 -7.78 -21.25
CA ALA A 788 17.52 -6.82 -22.02
C ALA A 788 16.11 -7.39 -22.24
N VAL A 789 15.08 -6.64 -21.83
CA VAL A 789 13.67 -7.00 -22.03
C VAL A 789 13.08 -6.06 -23.08
N ASN A 790 12.71 -6.63 -24.22
CA ASN A 790 12.14 -5.90 -25.34
C ASN A 790 10.62 -5.76 -25.17
N ASP A 791 10.04 -4.83 -25.92
CA ASP A 791 8.62 -4.58 -25.91
C ASP A 791 7.82 -5.78 -26.46
N GLY A 792 6.68 -6.07 -25.84
CA GLY A 792 5.83 -7.22 -26.17
C GLY A 792 4.60 -7.27 -25.29
N ASP A 793 3.66 -8.19 -25.52
CA ASP A 793 2.49 -8.41 -24.66
C ASP A 793 2.69 -9.76 -23.94
N PRO A 794 2.71 -9.83 -22.58
CA PRO A 794 3.07 -11.06 -21.89
C PRO A 794 1.91 -12.05 -21.98
N VAL A 795 2.21 -13.32 -22.22
CA VAL A 795 1.19 -14.38 -22.22
C VAL A 795 0.63 -14.60 -20.80
N ILE A 796 1.47 -14.38 -19.77
CA ILE A 796 1.10 -14.47 -18.36
C ILE A 796 1.55 -13.18 -17.66
N ALA A 797 0.57 -12.40 -17.20
CA ALA A 797 0.76 -11.19 -16.41
C ALA A 797 0.47 -11.50 -14.93
N LEU A 798 1.43 -11.28 -14.03
CA LEU A 798 1.27 -11.48 -12.58
C LEU A 798 1.62 -10.18 -11.84
N GLY A 799 0.90 -9.84 -10.77
CA GLY A 799 1.02 -8.54 -10.08
C GLY A 799 0.30 -7.42 -10.84
N SER A 800 0.92 -6.25 -10.99
CA SER A 800 0.38 -5.10 -11.77
C SER A 800 0.20 -5.38 -13.27
N GLY A 801 0.70 -6.53 -13.75
CA GLY A 801 0.67 -6.93 -15.15
C GLY A 801 1.55 -6.10 -16.09
N ASP A 802 2.33 -5.16 -15.54
CA ASP A 802 3.25 -4.30 -16.28
C ASP A 802 4.73 -4.57 -15.96
N ILE A 803 5.62 -4.26 -16.92
CA ILE A 803 7.06 -4.54 -16.79
C ILE A 803 7.72 -3.69 -15.70
N LEU A 804 7.17 -2.51 -15.39
CA LEU A 804 7.72 -1.61 -14.38
C LEU A 804 7.27 -1.97 -12.96
N GLY A 805 6.06 -2.50 -12.80
CA GLY A 805 5.53 -2.96 -11.51
C GLY A 805 5.90 -4.40 -11.17
N ALA A 806 6.30 -5.24 -12.14
CA ALA A 806 6.91 -6.55 -11.89
C ALA A 806 8.24 -6.45 -11.11
N PHE A 807 8.97 -5.34 -11.21
CA PHE A 807 10.14 -5.00 -10.38
C PHE A 807 9.80 -4.05 -9.21
N GLY A 808 8.51 -3.77 -9.00
CA GLY A 808 7.95 -2.93 -7.94
C GLY A 808 7.75 -3.66 -6.61
N ALA A 809 7.25 -2.94 -5.62
CA ALA A 809 7.21 -3.37 -4.21
C ALA A 809 6.22 -4.53 -3.94
N ASP A 810 5.20 -4.69 -4.78
CA ASP A 810 4.12 -5.67 -4.59
C ASP A 810 4.46 -7.06 -5.13
N GLY A 811 5.42 -7.19 -6.06
CA GLY A 811 5.75 -8.46 -6.72
C GLY A 811 6.69 -9.38 -5.94
N ILE A 812 7.39 -8.86 -4.92
CA ILE A 812 8.56 -9.54 -4.32
C ILE A 812 8.23 -10.24 -2.99
N MET A 813 7.14 -9.93 -2.28
CA MET A 813 7.00 -10.32 -0.86
C MET A 813 5.73 -11.11 -0.46
N MET A 814 5.01 -11.75 -1.38
CA MET A 814 3.84 -12.58 -1.01
C MET A 814 4.13 -14.08 -0.81
N ALA A 815 5.38 -14.55 -0.84
CA ALA A 815 5.69 -15.97 -0.59
C ALA A 815 7.13 -16.19 -0.08
N ASN A 816 7.32 -17.26 0.70
CA ASN A 816 8.62 -17.73 1.21
C ASN A 816 9.70 -17.81 0.12
N GLU A 817 10.96 -17.66 0.53
CA GLU A 817 12.18 -17.47 -0.28
C GLU A 817 12.35 -18.43 -1.48
N GLU A 818 11.76 -19.62 -1.48
CA GLU A 818 11.89 -20.62 -2.57
C GLU A 818 10.85 -20.50 -3.71
N MET A 819 9.71 -19.81 -3.52
CA MET A 819 8.69 -19.63 -4.58
C MET A 819 8.76 -18.27 -5.30
N LEU A 820 9.78 -17.46 -4.99
CA LEU A 820 9.85 -16.02 -5.23
C LEU A 820 10.24 -15.65 -6.68
N LEU A 821 11.11 -16.44 -7.31
CA LEU A 821 11.66 -16.14 -8.64
C LEU A 821 10.78 -16.63 -9.81
N VAL A 822 9.99 -17.68 -9.60
CA VAL A 822 9.23 -18.33 -10.69
C VAL A 822 8.18 -17.40 -11.32
N PRO A 823 7.35 -16.65 -10.57
CA PRO A 823 6.33 -15.76 -11.16
C PRO A 823 6.91 -14.60 -11.98
N VAL A 824 7.95 -13.95 -11.47
CA VAL A 824 8.62 -12.81 -12.15
C VAL A 824 9.34 -13.30 -13.41
N LEU A 825 10.05 -14.43 -13.32
CA LEU A 825 10.70 -15.05 -14.47
C LEU A 825 9.68 -15.47 -15.54
N LEU A 826 8.52 -16.03 -15.17
CA LEU A 826 7.47 -16.38 -16.14
C LEU A 826 6.91 -15.15 -16.87
N SER A 827 6.74 -14.02 -16.18
CA SER A 827 6.26 -12.79 -16.82
C SER A 827 7.29 -12.20 -17.80
N VAL A 828 8.59 -12.24 -17.45
CA VAL A 828 9.68 -11.77 -18.33
C VAL A 828 9.93 -12.74 -19.49
N LEU A 829 9.96 -14.05 -19.24
CA LEU A 829 10.29 -15.08 -20.22
C LEU A 829 9.15 -15.38 -21.21
N THR A 830 7.94 -14.85 -20.98
CA THR A 830 6.84 -14.91 -21.96
C THR A 830 6.86 -13.76 -22.98
N ARG A 831 7.92 -12.93 -22.96
CA ARG A 831 8.14 -11.80 -23.86
C ARG A 831 9.53 -11.83 -24.47
N PRO A 832 9.79 -11.16 -25.61
CA PRO A 832 11.12 -11.14 -26.19
C PRO A 832 12.14 -10.50 -25.23
N CYS A 833 13.14 -11.27 -24.83
CA CYS A 833 14.24 -10.85 -23.98
C CYS A 833 15.55 -11.51 -24.43
N THR A 834 16.64 -10.86 -24.08
CA THR A 834 18.00 -11.29 -24.42
C THR A 834 18.85 -11.24 -23.18
N ILE A 835 19.41 -12.39 -22.83
CA ILE A 835 20.51 -12.47 -21.89
C ILE A 835 21.80 -12.31 -22.70
N ALA A 836 22.66 -11.36 -22.34
CA ALA A 836 23.98 -11.22 -22.91
C ALA A 836 25.02 -11.45 -21.82
N ILE A 837 25.93 -12.40 -22.06
CA ILE A 837 27.04 -12.72 -21.16
C ILE A 837 28.33 -12.34 -21.88
N GLU A 838 29.18 -11.54 -21.24
CA GLU A 838 30.47 -11.19 -21.84
C GLU A 838 31.30 -12.45 -22.15
N THR A 839 32.06 -12.44 -23.24
CA THR A 839 33.00 -13.52 -23.57
C THR A 839 34.42 -12.97 -23.68
N SER A 840 35.32 -13.60 -22.94
CA SER A 840 36.76 -13.31 -22.99
C SER A 840 37.41 -13.84 -24.28
N ASN A 841 36.82 -14.89 -24.89
CA ASN A 841 37.29 -15.48 -26.14
C ASN A 841 36.13 -15.86 -27.09
N PRO A 842 35.61 -14.90 -27.87
CA PRO A 842 34.44 -15.10 -28.73
C PRO A 842 34.61 -16.23 -29.77
N GLU A 843 35.80 -16.35 -30.37
CA GLU A 843 36.07 -17.38 -31.39
C GLU A 843 36.01 -18.79 -30.80
N LYS A 844 36.56 -18.96 -29.59
CA LYS A 844 36.54 -20.24 -28.87
C LYS A 844 35.13 -20.61 -28.40
N THR A 845 34.36 -19.63 -27.92
CA THR A 845 32.92 -19.82 -27.59
C THR A 845 32.13 -20.31 -28.81
N ILE A 846 32.34 -19.70 -29.98
CA ILE A 846 31.73 -20.14 -31.26
C ILE A 846 32.12 -21.57 -31.60
N MET A 847 33.38 -21.97 -31.40
CA MET A 847 33.83 -23.33 -31.66
C MET A 847 33.12 -24.37 -30.78
N HIS A 848 32.92 -24.07 -29.49
CA HIS A 848 32.19 -24.94 -28.57
C HIS A 848 30.74 -25.16 -29.02
N LEU A 849 30.04 -24.09 -29.42
CA LEU A 849 28.66 -24.18 -29.93
C LEU A 849 28.59 -24.92 -31.27
N ARG A 850 29.55 -24.69 -32.17
CA ARG A 850 29.61 -25.40 -33.47
C ARG A 850 29.80 -26.90 -33.28
N GLN A 851 30.73 -27.29 -32.40
CA GLN A 851 30.99 -28.70 -32.08
C GLN A 851 29.75 -29.40 -31.51
N ALA A 852 28.99 -28.73 -30.63
CA ALA A 852 27.75 -29.27 -30.08
C ALA A 852 26.72 -29.57 -31.18
N SER A 853 26.55 -28.66 -32.14
CA SER A 853 25.59 -28.84 -33.26
C SER A 853 26.01 -29.88 -34.31
N GLU A 854 27.29 -30.25 -34.35
CA GLU A 854 27.83 -31.27 -35.27
C GLU A 854 27.92 -32.66 -34.61
N SER A 855 27.75 -32.73 -33.28
CA SER A 855 27.76 -33.97 -32.53
C SER A 855 26.43 -34.72 -32.72
N PRO A 856 26.45 -36.04 -32.95
CA PRO A 856 25.22 -36.83 -33.00
C PRO A 856 24.58 -36.77 -31.61
N SER A 857 23.42 -36.11 -31.49
CA SER A 857 22.70 -35.96 -30.22
C SER A 857 22.41 -37.35 -29.64
N TYR A 858 23.08 -37.69 -28.53
CA TYR A 858 22.71 -38.87 -27.75
C TYR A 858 21.69 -38.41 -26.72
N SER A 859 20.40 -38.61 -27.01
CA SER A 859 19.34 -38.42 -26.01
C SER A 859 19.58 -39.40 -24.86
N TYR A 860 20.27 -38.94 -23.81
CA TYR A 860 20.45 -39.70 -22.58
C TYR A 860 19.12 -39.70 -21.83
N ASP A 861 18.32 -40.70 -22.13
CA ASP A 861 17.04 -41.02 -21.50
C ASP A 861 17.31 -41.46 -20.05
N ARG A 862 17.39 -40.50 -19.10
CA ARG A 862 17.43 -40.81 -17.65
C ARG A 862 17.21 -39.60 -16.72
N TRP A 863 15.97 -39.13 -16.65
CA TRP A 863 15.13 -39.02 -15.44
C TRP A 863 13.83 -38.32 -15.89
N THR A 864 12.73 -39.07 -15.97
CA THR A 864 11.39 -38.74 -16.50
C THR A 864 11.24 -38.85 -18.03
N ASP A 865 10.33 -39.71 -18.50
CA ASP A 865 9.94 -39.91 -19.92
C ASP A 865 9.29 -38.65 -20.57
N ASP A 866 9.33 -37.51 -19.88
CA ASP A 866 8.50 -36.34 -20.12
C ASP A 866 9.30 -35.10 -20.55
N VAL A 867 10.61 -35.15 -20.79
CA VAL A 867 11.38 -33.99 -21.31
C VAL A 867 12.35 -34.41 -22.42
N THR A 868 12.23 -33.81 -23.61
CA THR A 868 13.21 -33.98 -24.71
C THR A 868 13.86 -32.65 -25.08
N SER A 869 15.10 -32.69 -25.56
CA SER A 869 15.84 -31.50 -26.00
C SER A 869 16.47 -31.67 -27.38
N GLU A 870 16.59 -30.56 -28.11
CA GLU A 870 17.30 -30.49 -29.39
C GLU A 870 18.23 -29.27 -29.42
N PHE A 871 19.39 -29.41 -30.07
CA PHE A 871 20.32 -28.33 -30.32
C PHE A 871 20.74 -28.34 -31.79
N TYR A 872 20.48 -27.26 -32.52
CA TYR A 872 20.76 -27.21 -33.95
C TYR A 872 21.16 -25.83 -34.45
N ARG A 873 21.95 -25.77 -35.51
CA ARG A 873 22.37 -24.53 -36.17
C ARG A 873 21.28 -24.00 -37.12
N VAL A 874 21.10 -22.69 -37.17
CA VAL A 874 20.16 -22.03 -38.09
C VAL A 874 20.85 -21.76 -39.42
N GLY A 875 20.55 -22.59 -40.42
CA GLY A 875 21.15 -22.47 -41.75
C GLY A 875 22.68 -22.62 -41.72
N ASN A 876 23.37 -21.67 -42.35
CA ASN A 876 24.84 -21.65 -42.43
C ASN A 876 25.48 -20.55 -41.58
N ASP A 877 24.66 -19.79 -40.85
CA ASP A 877 25.15 -18.71 -39.99
C ASP A 877 25.59 -19.28 -38.64
N ASP A 878 26.51 -18.61 -37.95
CA ASP A 878 26.95 -18.95 -36.59
C ASP A 878 25.88 -18.54 -35.57
N SER A 879 24.71 -19.15 -35.69
CA SER A 879 23.55 -18.99 -34.82
C SER A 879 22.89 -20.35 -34.57
N TRP A 880 22.45 -20.59 -33.35
CA TRP A 880 21.93 -21.88 -32.91
C TRP A 880 20.58 -21.73 -32.21
N VAL A 881 19.81 -22.81 -32.17
CA VAL A 881 18.58 -22.90 -31.40
C VAL A 881 18.65 -24.12 -30.49
N CYS A 882 18.39 -23.85 -29.20
CA CYS A 882 18.12 -24.85 -28.20
C CYS A 882 16.61 -25.00 -28.03
N MET A 883 16.10 -26.23 -28.01
CA MET A 883 14.68 -26.53 -27.83
C MET A 883 14.49 -27.49 -26.66
N PHE A 884 13.48 -27.22 -25.83
CA PHE A 884 12.96 -28.16 -24.83
C PHE A 884 11.50 -28.47 -25.15
N ASP A 885 11.14 -29.76 -25.12
CA ASP A 885 9.76 -30.24 -25.21
C ASP A 885 9.43 -30.95 -23.90
N ILE A 886 8.50 -30.36 -23.14
CA ILE A 886 8.05 -30.87 -21.84
C ILE A 886 6.69 -31.54 -22.05
N ALA A 887 6.68 -32.86 -21.95
CA ALA A 887 5.57 -33.79 -22.04
C ALA A 887 4.76 -33.70 -23.35
N GLY A 888 5.33 -33.12 -24.41
CA GLY A 888 4.61 -32.82 -25.65
C GLY A 888 3.65 -31.63 -25.54
N ILE A 889 3.60 -30.96 -24.38
CA ILE A 889 2.63 -29.90 -24.06
C ILE A 889 3.27 -28.52 -24.20
N VAL A 890 4.51 -28.36 -23.73
CA VAL A 890 5.21 -27.06 -23.71
C VAL A 890 6.51 -27.14 -24.50
N LYS A 891 6.66 -26.30 -25.52
CA LYS A 891 7.89 -26.18 -26.31
C LYS A 891 8.58 -24.84 -26.07
N LEU A 892 9.73 -24.86 -25.42
CA LEU A 892 10.57 -23.69 -25.19
C LEU A 892 11.69 -23.66 -26.22
N ARG A 893 12.00 -22.47 -26.77
CA ARG A 893 13.08 -22.29 -27.73
C ARG A 893 13.93 -21.08 -27.36
N PHE A 894 15.24 -21.28 -27.37
CA PHE A 894 16.24 -20.27 -27.08
C PHE A 894 17.22 -20.17 -28.25
N GLY A 895 17.47 -18.96 -28.75
CA GLY A 895 18.48 -18.73 -29.79
C GLY A 895 19.80 -18.32 -29.17
N LEU A 896 20.90 -18.88 -29.67
CA LEU A 896 22.25 -18.57 -29.23
C LEU A 896 23.05 -17.95 -30.39
N GLU A 897 23.77 -16.87 -30.11
CA GLU A 897 24.63 -16.17 -31.07
C GLU A 897 25.77 -15.49 -30.31
N VAL A 898 26.96 -15.38 -30.91
CA VAL A 898 28.05 -14.57 -30.34
C VAL A 898 28.20 -13.29 -31.15
N GLN A 899 28.02 -12.14 -30.50
CA GLN A 899 28.08 -10.81 -31.14
C GLN A 899 28.89 -9.83 -30.28
N ASP A 900 29.82 -9.09 -30.90
CA ASP A 900 30.57 -7.98 -30.26
C ASP A 900 31.23 -8.30 -28.90
N GLY A 901 31.63 -9.57 -28.71
CA GLY A 901 32.22 -10.06 -27.47
C GLY A 901 31.22 -10.49 -26.40
N PHE A 902 29.99 -10.82 -26.79
CA PHE A 902 28.94 -11.33 -25.90
C PHE A 902 28.31 -12.59 -26.48
N LEU A 903 28.03 -13.57 -25.62
CA LEU A 903 27.13 -14.68 -25.91
C LEU A 903 25.69 -14.21 -25.63
N LEU A 904 24.89 -14.10 -26.68
CA LEU A 904 23.49 -13.75 -26.65
C LEU A 904 22.64 -15.00 -26.54
N ILE A 905 21.73 -15.03 -25.56
CA ILE A 905 20.71 -16.07 -25.36
C ILE A 905 19.34 -15.39 -25.44
N ARG A 906 18.61 -15.64 -26.51
CA ARG A 906 17.30 -15.02 -26.80
C ARG A 906 16.17 -16.00 -26.53
N ASN A 907 15.22 -15.66 -25.67
CA ASN A 907 13.96 -16.42 -25.64
C ASN A 907 13.10 -16.02 -26.85
N ILE A 908 12.34 -16.96 -27.42
CA ILE A 908 11.51 -16.70 -28.61
C ILE A 908 12.35 -16.14 -29.78
N PRO A 909 13.40 -16.88 -30.23
CA PRO A 909 14.44 -16.35 -31.12
C PRO A 909 13.97 -15.89 -32.50
N TRP A 910 12.74 -16.19 -32.89
CA TRP A 910 12.16 -15.75 -34.17
C TRP A 910 11.36 -14.45 -34.07
N SER A 911 10.98 -14.05 -32.85
CA SER A 911 10.28 -12.78 -32.59
C SER A 911 11.24 -11.71 -32.06
N ASN A 912 12.36 -12.14 -31.47
CA ASN A 912 13.39 -11.23 -31.00
C ASN A 912 14.31 -10.81 -32.16
N THR A 913 14.42 -9.50 -32.40
CA THR A 913 15.19 -8.92 -33.53
C THR A 913 16.31 -8.00 -33.05
N ASP A 914 16.57 -8.01 -31.76
CA ASP A 914 17.60 -7.18 -31.17
C ASP A 914 19.01 -7.61 -31.57
N ARG A 915 19.88 -6.61 -31.68
CA ARG A 915 21.29 -6.78 -31.98
C ARG A 915 22.09 -5.75 -31.21
N ILE A 916 23.32 -6.12 -30.84
CA ILE A 916 24.27 -5.16 -30.30
C ILE A 916 24.66 -4.19 -31.42
N VAL A 917 24.64 -2.88 -31.13
CA VAL A 917 25.09 -1.82 -32.03
C VAL A 917 26.25 -1.00 -31.46
N GLY A 918 26.60 -1.24 -30.19
CA GLY A 918 27.71 -0.60 -29.51
C GLY A 918 27.91 -1.21 -28.13
N VAL A 919 29.04 -0.88 -27.50
CA VAL A 919 29.37 -1.28 -26.14
C VAL A 919 29.82 -0.05 -25.37
N GLU A 920 29.15 0.24 -24.27
CA GLU A 920 29.45 1.34 -23.36
C GLU A 920 30.24 0.81 -22.15
N GLN A 921 31.12 1.63 -21.58
CA GLN A 921 31.71 1.35 -20.28
C GLN A 921 30.90 2.08 -19.21
N SER A 922 30.40 1.35 -18.21
CA SER A 922 29.61 1.93 -17.12
C SER A 922 30.48 2.79 -16.18
N ASP A 923 29.91 3.88 -15.66
CA ASP A 923 30.58 4.75 -14.67
C ASP A 923 30.78 4.01 -13.33
N LEU A 924 29.76 3.28 -12.89
CA LEU A 924 29.78 2.41 -11.72
C LEU A 924 29.75 0.93 -12.15
N ASN A 925 30.54 0.08 -11.49
CA ASN A 925 30.82 -1.29 -11.94
C ASN A 925 30.00 -2.39 -11.26
N GLY A 926 29.18 -2.09 -10.25
CA GLY A 926 28.43 -3.12 -9.51
C GLY A 926 27.22 -3.59 -10.30
N ALA A 927 26.21 -2.72 -10.41
CA ALA A 927 25.00 -2.98 -11.16
C ALA A 927 24.42 -1.71 -11.81
N ARG A 928 23.68 -1.89 -12.90
CA ARG A 928 23.03 -0.82 -13.68
C ARG A 928 21.66 -1.29 -14.17
N LEU A 929 20.67 -0.41 -14.05
CA LEU A 929 19.32 -0.59 -14.56
C LEU A 929 18.98 0.61 -15.46
N ASP A 930 18.82 0.34 -16.75
CA ASP A 930 18.38 1.33 -17.73
C ASP A 930 16.92 1.07 -18.11
N VAL A 931 16.13 2.14 -18.25
CA VAL A 931 14.73 2.10 -18.67
C VAL A 931 14.54 3.09 -19.82
N TRP A 932 13.91 2.64 -20.92
CA TRP A 932 13.55 3.46 -22.07
C TRP A 932 12.03 3.48 -22.26
N PRO A 933 11.33 4.40 -21.60
CA PRO A 933 9.87 4.48 -21.69
C PRO A 933 9.31 4.54 -23.12
N ALA A 934 9.99 5.27 -24.01
CA ALA A 934 9.58 5.44 -25.41
C ALA A 934 9.71 4.17 -26.27
N ALA A 935 10.46 3.16 -25.80
CA ALA A 935 10.57 1.87 -26.48
C ALA A 935 9.31 1.01 -26.28
N CYS A 936 8.50 1.31 -25.25
CA CYS A 936 7.25 0.62 -24.96
C CYS A 936 6.13 1.13 -25.89
N LYS A 937 5.69 0.30 -26.82
CA LYS A 937 4.62 0.58 -27.80
C LYS A 937 3.50 -0.46 -27.72
N LEU A 938 3.85 -1.74 -27.75
CA LEU A 938 2.93 -2.88 -27.70
C LEU A 938 2.28 -3.03 -26.32
N GLN A 939 3.04 -2.78 -25.24
CA GLN A 939 2.51 -2.89 -23.88
C GLN A 939 1.71 -1.65 -23.42
N LEU A 940 1.65 -0.56 -24.20
CA LEU A 940 0.99 0.68 -23.79
C LEU A 940 -0.45 0.50 -23.27
N PRO A 941 -1.33 -0.30 -23.90
CA PRO A 941 -2.68 -0.53 -23.36
C PRO A 941 -2.69 -1.20 -21.98
N GLY A 942 -1.77 -2.15 -21.75
CA GLY A 942 -1.62 -2.84 -20.47
C GLY A 942 -1.09 -1.90 -19.38
N LEU A 943 -0.08 -1.09 -19.70
CA LEU A 943 0.44 -0.04 -18.80
C LEU A 943 -0.60 1.01 -18.48
N PHE A 944 -1.40 1.41 -19.47
CA PHE A 944 -2.52 2.32 -19.26
C PHE A 944 -3.55 1.72 -18.30
N SER A 945 -3.92 0.44 -18.48
CA SER A 945 -4.87 -0.21 -17.58
C SER A 945 -4.35 -0.26 -16.14
N ALA A 946 -3.06 -0.59 -15.95
CA ALA A 946 -2.42 -0.63 -14.63
C ALA A 946 -2.33 0.77 -14.00
N ALA A 947 -1.95 1.79 -14.77
CA ALA A 947 -1.93 3.17 -14.31
C ALA A 947 -3.34 3.67 -13.96
N ALA A 948 -4.33 3.41 -14.81
CA ALA A 948 -5.73 3.79 -14.57
C ALA A 948 -6.32 3.10 -13.33
N GLU A 949 -5.94 1.85 -13.06
CA GLU A 949 -6.32 1.16 -11.83
C GLU A 949 -5.73 1.83 -10.59
N LYS A 950 -4.45 2.23 -10.63
CA LYS A 950 -3.80 3.00 -9.54
C LYS A 950 -4.45 4.37 -9.35
N GLU A 951 -4.74 5.10 -10.42
CA GLU A 951 -5.47 6.38 -10.37
C GLU A 951 -6.86 6.20 -9.76
N ARG A 952 -7.59 5.16 -10.18
CA ARG A 952 -8.92 4.83 -9.64
C ARG A 952 -8.86 4.53 -8.15
N ALA A 953 -7.88 3.73 -7.72
CA ALA A 953 -7.68 3.40 -6.31
C ALA A 953 -7.35 4.66 -5.48
N ALA A 954 -6.48 5.53 -5.98
CA ALA A 954 -6.16 6.80 -5.35
C ALA A 954 -7.37 7.75 -5.28
N ALA A 955 -8.20 7.77 -6.33
CA ALA A 955 -9.44 8.54 -6.34
C ALA A 955 -10.41 8.07 -5.27
N PHE A 956 -10.64 6.75 -5.17
CA PHE A 956 -11.53 6.19 -4.14
C PHE A 956 -10.98 6.35 -2.72
N GLN A 957 -9.66 6.26 -2.54
CA GLN A 957 -9.02 6.59 -1.27
C GLN A 957 -9.30 8.04 -0.88
N GLY A 958 -9.15 8.97 -1.83
CA GLY A 958 -9.47 10.37 -1.64
C GLY A 958 -10.94 10.64 -1.34
N MET A 959 -11.84 9.89 -1.97
CA MET A 959 -13.27 9.97 -1.67
C MET A 959 -13.57 9.54 -0.23
N GLY A 960 -12.92 8.49 0.28
CA GLY A 960 -13.07 8.08 1.69
C GLY A 960 -12.58 9.11 2.70
N PHE A 961 -11.66 10.01 2.32
CA PHE A 961 -11.24 11.15 3.16
C PHE A 961 -12.28 12.26 3.18
N LEU A 962 -12.90 12.58 2.03
CA LEU A 962 -13.89 13.67 1.94
C LEU A 962 -15.30 13.24 2.37
N TYR A 963 -15.64 11.95 2.23
CA TYR A 963 -16.97 11.45 2.52
C TYR A 963 -17.49 11.85 3.91
N PRO A 964 -16.74 11.69 5.02
CA PRO A 964 -17.19 12.11 6.35
C PRO A 964 -17.56 13.60 6.44
N LEU A 965 -16.82 14.48 5.76
CA LEU A 965 -17.13 15.92 5.75
C LEU A 965 -18.41 16.22 4.97
N LEU A 966 -18.51 15.65 3.77
CA LEU A 966 -19.64 15.86 2.86
C LEU A 966 -20.92 15.28 3.45
N SER A 967 -20.84 14.07 4.00
CA SER A 967 -21.95 13.41 4.68
C SER A 967 -22.38 14.26 5.88
N SER A 968 -21.46 14.78 6.69
CA SER A 968 -21.77 15.59 7.90
C SER A 968 -22.29 17.02 7.65
N GLY A 969 -22.24 17.55 6.42
CA GLY A 969 -22.96 18.79 6.07
C GLY A 969 -22.19 19.77 5.21
N HIS A 970 -20.92 19.48 4.95
CA HIS A 970 -20.02 20.33 4.18
C HIS A 970 -20.19 20.09 2.67
N THR A 971 -21.42 20.08 2.17
CA THR A 971 -21.82 19.54 0.85
C THR A 971 -21.24 20.25 -0.38
N GLN A 972 -20.57 21.39 -0.21
CA GLN A 972 -19.92 22.08 -1.31
C GLN A 972 -18.55 21.46 -1.61
N MET A 973 -18.46 20.72 -2.72
CA MET A 973 -17.21 20.07 -3.15
C MET A 973 -16.01 21.01 -3.19
N LYS A 974 -16.20 22.27 -3.63
CA LYS A 974 -15.09 23.23 -3.70
C LYS A 974 -14.50 23.56 -2.32
N THR A 975 -15.35 23.69 -1.30
CA THR A 975 -14.90 24.00 0.06
C THR A 975 -14.48 22.76 0.82
N ALA A 976 -14.96 21.56 0.45
CA ALA A 976 -14.61 20.31 1.12
C ALA A 976 -13.10 20.01 1.10
N PHE A 977 -12.39 20.33 0.00
CA PHE A 977 -10.92 20.20 -0.06
C PHE A 977 -10.23 21.17 0.92
N ASP A 978 -10.70 22.42 0.97
CA ASP A 978 -10.16 23.45 1.85
C ASP A 978 -10.45 23.14 3.33
N ASP A 979 -11.66 22.68 3.64
CA ASP A 979 -12.07 22.24 4.97
C ASP A 979 -11.25 21.02 5.42
N HIS A 980 -11.05 20.04 4.53
CA HIS A 980 -10.22 18.88 4.84
C HIS A 980 -8.76 19.29 5.10
N MET A 981 -8.20 20.19 4.29
CA MET A 981 -6.86 20.75 4.50
C MET A 981 -6.77 21.49 5.84
N LYS A 982 -7.77 22.29 6.19
CA LYS A 982 -7.82 23.04 7.45
C LYS A 982 -7.91 22.12 8.67
N LEU A 983 -8.74 21.08 8.60
CA LEU A 983 -9.02 20.19 9.73
C LEU A 983 -7.91 19.15 9.93
N PHE A 984 -7.37 18.59 8.85
CA PHE A 984 -6.47 17.44 8.90
C PHE A 984 -5.06 17.71 8.34
N GLY A 985 -4.81 18.88 7.73
CA GLY A 985 -3.49 19.26 7.22
C GLY A 985 -3.13 18.72 5.85
N PHE A 986 -4.09 18.12 5.14
CA PHE A 986 -3.89 17.60 3.79
C PHE A 986 -5.20 17.56 3.01
N THR A 987 -5.12 17.33 1.70
CA THR A 987 -6.29 17.08 0.86
C THR A 987 -5.98 16.01 -0.20
N PRO A 988 -6.98 15.24 -0.68
CA PRO A 988 -6.77 14.34 -1.81
C PRO A 988 -6.35 15.07 -3.08
N ARG A 989 -5.56 14.41 -3.93
CA ARG A 989 -5.22 14.91 -5.28
C ARG A 989 -6.21 14.36 -6.31
N LEU A 990 -6.77 15.25 -7.13
CA LEU A 990 -7.49 14.89 -8.34
C LEU A 990 -6.52 14.50 -9.47
N ALA A 991 -6.86 13.47 -10.24
CA ALA A 991 -6.17 13.14 -11.48
C ALA A 991 -6.37 14.25 -12.53
N ALA A 992 -5.44 14.38 -13.48
CA ALA A 992 -5.55 15.36 -14.55
C ALA A 992 -6.83 15.14 -15.38
N GLY A 993 -7.62 16.19 -15.60
CA GLY A 993 -8.89 16.11 -16.34
C GLY A 993 -10.07 15.49 -15.56
N ASP A 994 -9.85 15.02 -14.33
CA ASP A 994 -10.92 14.53 -13.46
C ASP A 994 -11.68 15.67 -12.76
N ALA A 995 -12.90 15.39 -12.37
CA ALA A 995 -13.73 16.26 -11.53
C ALA A 995 -14.62 15.39 -10.65
N TRP A 996 -14.68 15.71 -9.36
CA TRP A 996 -15.52 14.99 -8.41
C TRP A 996 -16.77 15.80 -8.09
N ASN A 997 -17.91 15.12 -8.08
CA ASN A 997 -19.19 15.70 -7.73
C ASN A 997 -19.78 14.98 -6.53
N TRP A 998 -20.48 15.73 -5.69
CA TRP A 998 -21.32 15.21 -4.63
C TRP A 998 -22.77 15.22 -5.13
N VAL A 999 -23.29 14.04 -5.49
CA VAL A 999 -24.64 13.88 -6.04
C VAL A 999 -25.34 12.79 -5.26
N ASN A 1000 -26.55 13.06 -4.79
CA ASN A 1000 -27.34 12.12 -3.99
C ASN A 1000 -26.52 11.49 -2.84
N GLN A 1001 -25.78 12.30 -2.07
CA GLN A 1001 -24.95 11.80 -0.98
C GLN A 1001 -23.91 10.71 -1.34
N THR A 1002 -23.50 10.67 -2.61
CA THR A 1002 -22.43 9.81 -3.12
C THR A 1002 -21.40 10.66 -3.84
N LEU A 1003 -20.12 10.31 -3.64
CA LEU A 1003 -19.01 10.90 -4.39
C LEU A 1003 -18.83 10.18 -5.73
N GLU A 1004 -18.84 10.96 -6.81
CA GLU A 1004 -18.63 10.46 -8.16
C GLU A 1004 -17.46 11.17 -8.85
N SER A 1005 -16.49 10.40 -9.31
CA SER A 1005 -15.44 10.85 -10.23
C SER A 1005 -15.95 10.79 -11.66
N LYS A 1006 -15.70 11.87 -12.42
CA LYS A 1006 -16.00 11.92 -13.85
C LYS A 1006 -15.29 10.81 -14.63
N LEU A 1007 -14.05 10.48 -14.27
CA LEU A 1007 -13.26 9.45 -14.95
C LEU A 1007 -13.48 8.05 -14.39
N TYR A 1008 -13.66 7.94 -13.08
CA TYR A 1008 -13.57 6.66 -12.35
C TYR A 1008 -14.88 6.20 -11.69
N GLY A 1009 -15.91 7.04 -11.74
CA GLY A 1009 -17.24 6.75 -11.20
C GLY A 1009 -17.26 6.82 -9.69
N SER A 1010 -18.15 6.05 -9.06
CA SER A 1010 -18.25 5.95 -7.60
C SER A 1010 -17.67 4.64 -7.10
N ILE A 1011 -17.51 4.54 -5.78
CA ILE A 1011 -17.07 3.30 -5.13
C ILE A 1011 -18.02 2.12 -5.41
N TYR A 1012 -19.30 2.41 -5.66
CA TYR A 1012 -20.34 1.42 -5.98
C TYR A 1012 -20.44 1.13 -7.48
N ARG A 1013 -20.13 2.12 -8.33
CA ARG A 1013 -20.13 1.99 -9.80
C ARG A 1013 -18.78 2.41 -10.35
N LYS A 1014 -17.82 1.49 -10.25
CA LYS A 1014 -16.45 1.67 -10.72
C LYS A 1014 -16.43 1.73 -12.24
N GLN A 1015 -15.74 2.71 -12.79
CA GLN A 1015 -15.42 2.83 -14.21
C GLN A 1015 -13.97 3.26 -14.36
N GLN A 1016 -13.48 3.28 -15.60
CA GLN A 1016 -12.18 3.84 -15.94
C GLN A 1016 -12.22 4.34 -17.38
N PRO A 1017 -11.39 5.33 -17.75
CA PRO A 1017 -11.25 5.75 -19.14
C PRO A 1017 -10.78 4.59 -20.02
N ALA A 1018 -11.16 4.61 -21.30
CA ALA A 1018 -10.61 3.71 -22.30
C ALA A 1018 -9.23 4.21 -22.74
N PHE A 1019 -8.32 3.28 -23.08
CA PHE A 1019 -6.99 3.63 -23.60
C PHE A 1019 -7.11 4.40 -24.92
N SER A 1020 -6.42 5.53 -25.03
CA SER A 1020 -6.15 6.25 -26.27
C SER A 1020 -4.65 6.29 -26.54
N GLU A 1021 -4.24 6.19 -27.81
CA GLU A 1021 -2.82 6.34 -28.21
C GLU A 1021 -2.27 7.75 -27.96
N ASP A 1022 -3.16 8.74 -27.81
CA ASP A 1022 -2.82 10.14 -27.54
C ASP A 1022 -2.66 10.46 -26.04
N ASP A 1023 -2.95 9.52 -25.14
CA ASP A 1023 -2.89 9.76 -23.68
C ASP A 1023 -1.43 9.75 -23.16
N GLU A 1024 -1.01 10.82 -22.50
CA GLU A 1024 0.30 10.87 -21.83
C GLU A 1024 0.28 10.03 -20.54
N LEU A 1025 0.99 8.90 -20.57
CA LEU A 1025 1.12 7.97 -19.44
C LEU A 1025 2.20 8.39 -18.44
N GLY A 1026 1.96 9.47 -17.68
CA GLY A 1026 2.86 9.91 -16.59
C GLY A 1026 4.34 9.98 -17.01
N LEU A 1027 5.23 9.31 -16.27
CA LEU A 1027 6.66 9.26 -16.57
C LEU A 1027 7.00 8.70 -17.96
N LEU A 1028 6.13 7.88 -18.55
CA LEU A 1028 6.32 7.39 -19.93
C LEU A 1028 6.09 8.48 -20.97
N GLY A 1029 5.28 9.49 -20.65
CA GLY A 1029 5.07 10.69 -21.44
C GLY A 1029 6.29 11.61 -21.45
N VAL A 1030 6.94 11.77 -20.30
CA VAL A 1030 7.94 12.84 -20.06
C VAL A 1030 9.40 12.38 -20.23
N LEU A 1031 9.73 11.13 -19.91
CA LEU A 1031 11.13 10.64 -19.91
C LEU A 1031 11.51 9.93 -21.22
N ARG A 1032 12.71 10.25 -21.72
CA ARG A 1032 13.35 9.53 -22.83
C ARG A 1032 14.13 8.31 -22.34
N LYS A 1033 14.91 8.48 -21.27
CA LYS A 1033 15.74 7.44 -20.64
C LYS A 1033 15.94 7.73 -19.16
N MET A 1034 15.94 6.68 -18.35
CA MET A 1034 16.40 6.68 -16.96
C MET A 1034 17.50 5.62 -16.81
N SER A 1035 18.60 5.97 -16.12
CA SER A 1035 19.71 5.06 -15.83
C SER A 1035 20.03 5.13 -14.34
N LEU A 1036 19.94 3.99 -13.66
CA LEU A 1036 20.25 3.85 -12.25
C LEU A 1036 21.45 2.93 -12.09
N GLN A 1037 22.47 3.38 -11.38
CA GLN A 1037 23.74 2.67 -11.24
C GLN A 1037 24.13 2.55 -9.77
N LEU A 1038 24.77 1.44 -9.42
CA LEU A 1038 25.16 1.10 -8.06
C LEU A 1038 26.60 0.54 -8.02
N GLN A 1039 27.38 0.93 -7.02
CA GLN A 1039 28.70 0.38 -6.73
C GLN A 1039 28.96 0.34 -5.23
N PHE A 1040 29.42 -0.82 -4.75
CA PHE A 1040 29.99 -0.93 -3.42
C PHE A 1040 31.45 -0.45 -3.43
N GLU A 1041 31.80 0.41 -2.49
CA GLU A 1041 33.15 0.90 -2.24
C GLU A 1041 33.68 0.34 -0.91
N GLU A 1042 34.99 0.43 -0.67
CA GLU A 1042 35.67 -0.09 0.54
C GLU A 1042 34.95 0.30 1.84
N THR A 1043 34.42 1.52 1.88
CA THR A 1043 33.78 2.08 3.06
C THR A 1043 32.28 2.35 2.92
N GLY A 1044 31.63 2.09 1.78
CA GLY A 1044 30.19 2.39 1.64
C GLY A 1044 29.54 2.07 0.29
N LEU A 1045 28.42 2.74 0.01
CA LEU A 1045 27.58 2.52 -1.17
C LEU A 1045 27.44 3.82 -1.97
N ARG A 1046 27.72 3.75 -3.27
CA ARG A 1046 27.44 4.82 -4.24
C ARG A 1046 26.30 4.42 -5.16
N VAL A 1047 25.34 5.33 -5.30
CA VAL A 1047 24.23 5.22 -6.25
C VAL A 1047 24.22 6.46 -7.14
N SER A 1048 24.00 6.28 -8.43
CA SER A 1048 23.85 7.36 -9.40
C SER A 1048 22.57 7.16 -10.21
N LEU A 1049 21.75 8.20 -10.31
CA LEU A 1049 20.54 8.26 -11.12
C LEU A 1049 20.73 9.33 -12.19
N LYS A 1050 20.60 8.95 -13.46
CA LYS A 1050 20.63 9.87 -14.60
C LYS A 1050 19.29 9.82 -15.32
N CYS A 1051 18.65 10.97 -15.48
CA CYS A 1051 17.35 11.11 -16.13
C CYS A 1051 17.45 12.07 -17.32
N LYS A 1052 16.94 11.64 -18.47
CA LYS A 1052 16.82 12.49 -19.66
C LYS A 1052 15.36 12.62 -20.05
N ALA A 1053 14.86 13.86 -20.12
CA ALA A 1053 13.51 14.17 -20.62
C ALA A 1053 13.42 13.95 -22.15
N LYS A 1054 12.21 13.85 -22.68
CA LYS A 1054 11.98 13.95 -24.13
C LYS A 1054 12.21 15.39 -24.60
N ASP A 1055 12.67 15.53 -25.84
CA ASP A 1055 12.89 16.83 -26.49
C ASP A 1055 11.60 17.58 -26.80
#